data_AF-A0A8H7CKH2-F1
#
_entry.id   AF-A0A8H7CKH2-F1
#
_cell.length_a   1.000
_cell.length_b   1.000
_cell.length_c   1.000
_cell.angle_alpha   90.00
_cell.angle_beta   90.00
_cell.angle_gamma   90.00
#
_symmetry.space_group_name_H-M   'P 1'
#
loop_
_entity.id
_entity.type
_entity.pdbx_description
1 polymer ?
#
loop_
_entity_poly.entity_id
_entity_poly.type
_entity_poly.pdbx_seq_one_letter_code
_entity_poly.pdbx_strand_id
1 'polypeptide(L)'
;MSATVPKAVLYYSPDSTWSTSVLLALEEKGYGDDELDLKVVDLSKGENFAVSFLRLSPKATVPTLVVPFRDSVSDDAETRYKALTDTKAIINLLEQSRSPMSTSRTTSTAPAPSLAPATVAFSVTSNALLDILHADEVSPEDLKLVNARDSASLKVLAKTAVPLLEGRKQALGECISDAEAGKVQASEKVKKFWQDKQSETDQLLAVLLAADKEEAALDSTEQTRRAEFFAKAKKVWEVAVKGAVGKLNKEMIGPYALGDQLSVVDLSLAPWLRTVVMLAGGSAEQDGSTVIGKLEKHLGGDLVLPKDFQDADSRKDGAATSKLAAYWDAMRERASWKKCIELSIGLLSPPRRTMASSAPRIEDYDSSSSTDSGDTVRTYKPSKPRPGSPSPRSSFLLPSVVQSGRSSISSSTTSTPLPSRSASPLPQFRHSTASSSTSDTDSETTSPLLRANAHRRSWWSDDSRKWWTMSRRRRRRQGRIVTSLKKWSRWILRHPFFPRQPITIILTLILLSVFAIFVTLLLMYILNPDKDPLPWRAYCSATPPFPPPEIDALPPRRHVRSRNGAGDGDGGLGTSRTIVRFVMGEPRKDQERRVRLEMETYNDIIILPIQENMNSGKTHTFFSWAALNAWVPPVYKETGAKPHTFSYSSRKFPAPPLAPHDPIQAHQDRASGQPLPWVRPDYVIKVDDDSFVMLAELEARLRVELFADANKSAGAAPSHTTDLSSHPTLSHKETTSTLSPYVPAHSSSADPLIYWGYLVTNRLHRFMAGELYALSWSIVDWVSKDPAIKLLTHGAEDKQTAKWMKIRGDEIRWVSERCWIYNHPRSGTVYTHGFLFPSEATRVKSNLVPYPDKALQDVLNSSLVPGGTPTPSDWAYSSVSTFGVRYAPPIPDLTIMQSVEALVEGSEMSTLREGSPKTPEYAWARREGRKTRYQGRRVGGTVVVHFIKKNMWYLETALALLEGDELTGTEEQQPHDFYRVGFSDPGTRIVVAEPEPVTTDLLDSASPPVEEPSAST
;
A
#
# COMPACT_ATOMS: atom_id res chain seq x y z
N MET A 1 -23.15 -3.95 39.96
CA MET A 1 -23.37 -4.72 38.72
C MET A 1 -22.10 -4.59 37.90
N SER A 2 -21.63 -5.63 37.21
CA SER A 2 -20.48 -5.50 36.31
C SER A 2 -20.91 -4.76 35.05
N ALA A 3 -20.16 -3.72 34.65
CA ALA A 3 -20.42 -3.04 33.39
C ALA A 3 -20.29 -4.03 32.21
N THR A 4 -21.30 -4.04 31.34
CA THR A 4 -21.32 -4.89 30.15
C THR A 4 -20.50 -4.22 29.06
N VAL A 5 -19.29 -4.73 28.83
CA VAL A 5 -18.44 -4.32 27.71
C VAL A 5 -19.25 -4.37 26.41
N PRO A 6 -19.29 -3.29 25.61
CA PRO A 6 -20.04 -3.28 24.36
C PRO A 6 -19.47 -4.34 23.41
N LYS A 7 -20.33 -5.26 22.95
CA LYS A 7 -19.95 -6.33 22.02
C LYS A 7 -20.00 -5.87 20.57
N ALA A 8 -19.37 -6.65 19.69
CA ALA A 8 -19.63 -6.54 18.26
C ALA A 8 -20.98 -7.20 17.92
N VAL A 9 -21.75 -6.58 17.01
CA VAL A 9 -23.08 -7.04 16.62
C VAL A 9 -23.06 -7.45 15.14
N LEU A 10 -23.31 -8.73 14.86
CA LEU A 10 -23.39 -9.25 13.49
C LEU A 10 -24.85 -9.29 13.03
N TYR A 11 -25.20 -8.41 12.09
CA TYR A 11 -26.45 -8.48 11.36
C TYR A 11 -26.29 -9.45 10.17
N TYR A 12 -27.10 -10.49 10.13
CA TYR A 12 -26.99 -11.59 9.15
C TYR A 12 -28.38 -12.09 8.73
N SER A 13 -28.46 -12.89 7.68
CA SER A 13 -29.69 -13.60 7.31
C SER A 13 -29.40 -15.08 7.01
N PRO A 14 -30.16 -16.04 7.57
CA PRO A 14 -29.98 -17.47 7.30
C PRO A 14 -30.03 -17.85 5.82
N ASP A 15 -30.86 -17.15 5.03
CA ASP A 15 -31.01 -17.37 3.59
C ASP A 15 -29.84 -16.81 2.76
N SER A 16 -28.98 -15.98 3.36
CA SER A 16 -27.90 -15.29 2.66
C SER A 16 -26.62 -16.11 2.62
N THR A 17 -26.07 -16.23 1.41
CA THR A 17 -24.87 -17.03 1.14
C THR A 17 -23.65 -16.43 1.84
N TRP A 18 -23.49 -15.10 1.77
CA TRP A 18 -22.38 -14.40 2.42
C TRP A 18 -22.53 -14.29 3.94
N SER A 19 -23.76 -14.33 4.46
CA SER A 19 -23.99 -14.46 5.90
C SER A 19 -23.46 -15.80 6.41
N THR A 20 -23.69 -16.88 5.65
CA THR A 20 -23.15 -18.21 5.96
C THR A 20 -21.61 -18.22 5.97
N SER A 21 -20.94 -17.47 5.07
CA SER A 21 -19.47 -17.33 5.09
C SER A 21 -18.92 -16.70 6.37
N VAL A 22 -19.62 -15.72 6.94
CA VAL A 22 -19.21 -15.08 8.20
C VAL A 22 -19.50 -15.96 9.41
N LEU A 23 -20.63 -16.69 9.42
CA LEU A 23 -20.91 -17.69 10.46
C LEU A 23 -19.86 -18.80 10.45
N LEU A 24 -19.49 -19.33 9.28
CA LEU A 24 -18.43 -20.32 9.14
C LEU A 24 -17.07 -19.79 9.62
N ALA A 25 -16.77 -18.50 9.40
CA ALA A 25 -15.58 -17.86 9.93
C ALA A 25 -15.59 -17.76 11.48
N LEU A 26 -16.76 -17.60 12.11
CA LEU A 26 -16.86 -17.60 13.57
C LEU A 26 -16.60 -19.01 14.13
N GLU A 27 -17.21 -20.05 13.55
CA GLU A 27 -17.03 -21.45 13.97
C GLU A 27 -15.58 -21.93 13.80
N GLU A 28 -14.99 -21.74 12.62
CA GLU A 28 -13.64 -22.23 12.30
C GLU A 28 -12.54 -21.51 13.09
N LYS A 29 -12.81 -20.29 13.57
CA LYS A 29 -11.94 -19.56 14.49
C LYS A 29 -12.26 -19.85 15.97
N GLY A 30 -13.34 -20.57 16.25
CA GLY A 30 -13.76 -20.96 17.59
C GLY A 30 -14.36 -19.85 18.44
N TYR A 31 -14.95 -18.81 17.85
CA TYR A 31 -15.59 -17.73 18.61
C TYR A 31 -16.69 -18.26 19.54
N GLY A 32 -16.77 -17.70 20.74
CA GLY A 32 -17.78 -18.08 21.74
C GLY A 32 -19.15 -17.50 21.46
N ASP A 33 -20.21 -18.24 21.81
CA ASP A 33 -21.62 -17.83 21.62
C ASP A 33 -21.96 -16.50 22.36
N ASP A 34 -21.15 -16.07 23.32
CA ASP A 34 -21.28 -14.80 24.04
C ASP A 34 -20.28 -13.71 23.61
N GLU A 35 -19.37 -13.96 22.66
CA GLU A 35 -18.37 -12.99 22.20
C GLU A 35 -18.93 -11.95 21.21
N LEU A 36 -19.97 -12.31 20.45
CA LEU A 36 -20.68 -11.44 19.50
C LEU A 36 -22.18 -11.57 19.65
N ASP A 37 -22.92 -10.46 19.53
CA ASP A 37 -24.38 -10.50 19.49
C ASP A 37 -24.87 -10.73 18.05
N LEU A 38 -25.53 -11.85 17.80
CA LEU A 38 -26.09 -12.20 16.49
C LEU A 38 -27.50 -11.62 16.32
N LYS A 39 -27.75 -10.93 15.20
CA LYS A 39 -29.08 -10.39 14.86
C LYS A 39 -29.51 -10.82 13.46
N VAL A 40 -30.63 -11.55 13.40
CA VAL A 40 -31.28 -11.92 12.15
C VAL A 40 -31.90 -10.66 11.51
N VAL A 41 -31.79 -10.57 10.19
CA VAL A 41 -32.50 -9.62 9.32
C VAL A 41 -33.33 -10.44 8.33
N ASP A 42 -34.64 -10.27 8.35
CA ASP A 42 -35.55 -10.99 7.47
C ASP A 42 -35.62 -10.33 6.08
N LEU A 43 -35.04 -11.00 5.09
CA LEU A 43 -35.02 -10.55 3.70
C LEU A 43 -36.36 -10.77 2.99
N SER A 44 -37.21 -11.68 3.46
CA SER A 44 -38.57 -11.90 2.93
C SER A 44 -39.51 -10.76 3.30
N LYS A 45 -39.36 -10.19 4.51
CA LYS A 45 -40.05 -8.97 4.96
C LYS A 45 -39.36 -7.67 4.52
N GLY A 46 -38.22 -7.74 3.84
CA GLY A 46 -37.47 -6.56 3.42
C GLY A 46 -36.93 -5.69 4.56
N GLU A 47 -36.64 -6.26 5.74
CA GLU A 47 -36.16 -5.51 6.92
C GLU A 47 -34.84 -4.75 6.63
N ASN A 48 -34.06 -5.24 5.66
CA ASN A 48 -32.85 -4.60 5.16
C ASN A 48 -33.09 -3.26 4.44
N PHE A 49 -34.32 -2.90 4.08
CA PHE A 49 -34.67 -1.60 3.50
C PHE A 49 -35.07 -0.54 4.54
N ALA A 50 -35.26 -0.91 5.81
CA ALA A 50 -35.60 0.02 6.87
C ALA A 50 -34.49 1.06 7.12
N VAL A 51 -34.86 2.32 7.40
CA VAL A 51 -33.89 3.41 7.61
C VAL A 51 -32.92 3.14 8.76
N SER A 52 -33.34 2.39 9.78
CA SER A 52 -32.48 1.90 10.87
C SER A 52 -31.34 1.02 10.35
N PHE A 53 -31.62 0.09 9.43
CA PHE A 53 -30.61 -0.77 8.82
C PHE A 53 -29.79 -0.05 7.75
N LEU A 54 -30.40 0.82 6.93
CA LEU A 54 -29.67 1.59 5.90
C LEU A 54 -28.64 2.58 6.48
N ARG A 55 -28.78 2.98 7.75
CA ARG A 55 -27.74 3.72 8.50
C ARG A 55 -26.49 2.88 8.78
N LEU A 56 -26.61 1.55 8.83
CA LEU A 56 -25.51 0.60 9.02
C LEU A 56 -24.98 0.07 7.68
N SER A 57 -25.88 -0.28 6.75
CA SER A 57 -25.58 -0.84 5.44
C SER A 57 -26.30 -0.07 4.33
N PRO A 58 -25.68 0.99 3.77
CA PRO A 58 -26.30 1.85 2.75
C PRO A 58 -26.64 1.16 1.42
N LYS A 59 -26.20 -0.10 1.22
CA LYS A 59 -26.54 -0.94 0.07
C LYS A 59 -27.72 -1.90 0.34
N ALA A 60 -28.29 -1.91 1.55
CA ALA A 60 -29.26 -2.91 2.03
C ALA A 60 -28.72 -4.36 2.02
N THR A 61 -27.39 -4.55 2.14
CA THR A 61 -26.74 -5.87 2.07
C THR A 61 -26.44 -6.44 3.44
N VAL A 62 -26.64 -7.76 3.59
CA VAL A 62 -26.11 -8.60 4.68
C VAL A 62 -24.99 -9.49 4.13
N PRO A 63 -24.01 -9.92 4.96
CA PRO A 63 -23.85 -9.60 6.39
C PRO A 63 -23.41 -8.14 6.62
N THR A 64 -23.59 -7.65 7.84
CA THR A 64 -23.02 -6.37 8.29
C THR A 64 -22.58 -6.50 9.75
N LEU A 65 -21.28 -6.37 9.99
CA LEU A 65 -20.70 -6.47 11.32
C LEU A 65 -20.49 -5.05 11.88
N VAL A 66 -21.11 -4.75 13.02
CA VAL A 66 -20.97 -3.47 13.73
C VAL A 66 -20.02 -3.67 14.91
N VAL A 67 -18.82 -3.08 14.83
CA VAL A 67 -17.72 -3.30 15.79
C VAL A 67 -17.47 -2.04 16.61
N PRO A 68 -17.36 -2.11 17.95
CA PRO A 68 -16.95 -0.98 18.77
C PRO A 68 -15.47 -0.62 18.53
N PHE A 69 -15.13 0.68 18.56
CA PHE A 69 -13.72 1.09 18.49
C PHE A 69 -12.98 0.75 19.78
N ARG A 70 -11.71 0.32 19.65
CA ARG A 70 -10.83 -0.12 20.76
C ARG A 70 -10.66 0.93 21.87
N ASP A 71 -10.67 2.21 21.50
CA ASP A 71 -10.55 3.34 22.43
C ASP A 71 -11.89 3.77 23.06
N SER A 72 -12.99 3.03 22.80
CA SER A 72 -14.33 3.24 23.39
C SER A 72 -14.88 1.98 24.07
N VAL A 73 -13.99 1.17 24.66
CA VAL A 73 -14.28 -0.08 25.39
C VAL A 73 -14.22 0.12 26.93
N SER A 74 -13.86 1.32 27.37
CA SER A 74 -13.92 1.75 28.78
C SER A 74 -15.30 2.32 29.13
N ASP A 75 -15.82 1.98 30.31
CA ASP A 75 -17.15 2.36 30.80
C ASP A 75 -17.47 3.88 30.70
N ASP A 76 -16.44 4.74 30.79
CA ASP A 76 -16.57 6.20 30.78
C ASP A 76 -16.55 6.85 29.38
N ALA A 77 -16.51 6.07 28.29
CA ALA A 77 -16.33 6.58 26.92
C ALA A 77 -17.61 6.50 26.06
N GLU A 78 -17.85 7.54 25.25
CA GLU A 78 -18.87 7.52 24.19
C GLU A 78 -18.60 6.34 23.24
N THR A 79 -19.44 5.29 23.29
CA THR A 79 -19.24 4.09 22.47
C THR A 79 -19.37 4.42 20.98
N ARG A 80 -18.25 4.39 20.26
CA ARG A 80 -18.21 4.60 18.81
C ARG A 80 -18.19 3.25 18.13
N TYR A 81 -18.92 3.13 17.04
CA TYR A 81 -19.02 1.89 16.26
C TYR A 81 -18.61 2.11 14.80
N LYS A 82 -18.05 1.08 14.18
CA LYS A 82 -17.80 0.99 12.74
C LYS A 82 -18.61 -0.17 12.17
N ALA A 83 -19.49 0.13 11.21
CA ALA A 83 -20.11 -0.91 10.40
C ALA A 83 -19.12 -1.36 9.29
N LEU A 84 -19.00 -2.68 9.12
CA LEU A 84 -18.37 -3.33 7.98
C LEU A 84 -19.45 -4.05 7.18
N THR A 85 -19.57 -3.73 5.89
CA THR A 85 -20.61 -4.25 4.98
C THR A 85 -20.03 -5.10 3.85
N ASP A 86 -18.73 -5.36 3.87
CA ASP A 86 -18.01 -6.19 2.91
C ASP A 86 -17.60 -7.51 3.56
N THR A 87 -18.02 -8.62 2.97
CA THR A 87 -17.75 -9.98 3.44
C THR A 87 -16.24 -10.25 3.55
N LYS A 88 -15.42 -9.76 2.60
CA LYS A 88 -13.95 -9.95 2.65
C LYS A 88 -13.35 -9.22 3.85
N ALA A 89 -13.72 -7.96 4.09
CA ALA A 89 -13.28 -7.18 5.26
C ALA A 89 -13.78 -7.76 6.60
N ILE A 90 -15.00 -8.30 6.65
CA ILE A 90 -15.53 -8.93 7.87
C ILE A 90 -14.72 -10.20 8.20
N ILE A 91 -14.52 -11.10 7.25
CA ILE A 91 -13.76 -12.35 7.45
C ILE A 91 -12.32 -12.04 7.84
N ASN A 92 -11.65 -11.10 7.14
CA ASN A 92 -10.28 -10.69 7.49
C ASN A 92 -10.18 -10.05 8.89
N LEU A 93 -11.18 -9.30 9.35
CA LEU A 93 -11.19 -8.79 10.72
C LEU A 93 -11.35 -9.92 11.74
N LEU A 94 -12.24 -10.88 11.51
CA LEU A 94 -12.45 -12.02 12.41
C LEU A 94 -11.22 -12.95 12.47
N GLU A 95 -10.53 -13.13 11.34
CA GLU A 95 -9.25 -13.83 11.24
C GLU A 95 -8.16 -13.18 12.12
N GLN A 96 -8.03 -11.85 12.02
CA GLN A 96 -6.99 -11.08 12.72
C GLN A 96 -7.29 -10.84 14.21
N SER A 97 -8.57 -10.72 14.59
CA SER A 97 -8.97 -10.38 15.97
C SER A 97 -8.82 -11.56 16.95
N ARG A 98 -8.91 -12.79 16.44
CA ARG A 98 -8.75 -14.04 17.20
C ARG A 98 -7.61 -14.87 16.61
N SER A 99 -6.43 -14.75 17.19
CA SER A 99 -5.21 -15.45 16.79
C SER A 99 -4.45 -15.95 18.03
N PRO A 100 -3.49 -16.89 17.90
CA PRO A 100 -2.71 -17.40 19.03
C PRO A 100 -1.90 -16.34 19.80
N MET A 101 -1.73 -15.15 19.22
CA MET A 101 -1.00 -14.01 19.81
C MET A 101 -1.95 -12.86 20.23
N SER A 102 -3.27 -13.06 20.14
CA SER A 102 -4.24 -11.99 20.42
C SER A 102 -4.37 -11.71 21.91
N THR A 103 -4.59 -10.45 22.25
CA THR A 103 -4.86 -9.95 23.60
C THR A 103 -6.36 -9.70 23.86
N SER A 104 -7.23 -10.20 22.97
CA SER A 104 -8.68 -10.18 23.18
C SER A 104 -9.09 -11.10 24.34
N ARG A 105 -10.06 -10.66 25.16
CA ARG A 105 -10.65 -11.47 26.22
C ARG A 105 -11.67 -12.43 25.61
N THR A 106 -11.17 -13.46 24.92
CA THR A 106 -11.96 -14.64 24.52
C THR A 106 -12.57 -15.31 25.74
N THR A 107 -13.84 -15.70 25.63
CA THR A 107 -14.55 -16.55 26.60
C THR A 107 -14.48 -18.01 26.20
N SER A 108 -14.37 -18.28 24.90
CA SER A 108 -14.21 -19.62 24.34
C SER A 108 -12.78 -20.16 24.52
N THR A 109 -12.68 -21.43 24.91
CA THR A 109 -11.42 -22.21 24.96
C THR A 109 -11.10 -22.94 23.65
N ALA A 110 -11.89 -22.75 22.59
CA ALA A 110 -11.66 -23.39 21.29
C ALA A 110 -10.39 -22.82 20.60
N PRO A 111 -9.63 -23.66 19.87
CA PRO A 111 -8.41 -23.23 19.19
C PRO A 111 -8.69 -22.12 18.18
N ALA A 112 -7.73 -21.22 18.01
CA ALA A 112 -7.77 -20.12 17.04
C ALA A 112 -6.76 -20.40 15.90
N PRO A 113 -7.08 -21.26 14.92
CA PRO A 113 -6.18 -21.56 13.80
C PRO A 113 -5.90 -20.32 12.96
N SER A 114 -4.77 -20.32 12.25
CA SER A 114 -4.48 -19.32 11.20
C SER A 114 -5.13 -19.78 9.90
N LEU A 115 -6.07 -19.01 9.36
CA LEU A 115 -6.70 -19.26 8.05
C LEU A 115 -6.10 -18.35 6.97
N ALA A 116 -5.31 -17.35 7.36
CA ALA A 116 -4.52 -16.53 6.44
C ALA A 116 -3.38 -17.35 5.77
N PRO A 117 -3.14 -17.18 4.45
CA PRO A 117 -2.12 -17.94 3.73
C PRO A 117 -0.69 -17.56 4.17
N ALA A 118 0.11 -18.57 4.52
CA ALA A 118 1.46 -18.38 5.06
C ALA A 118 2.51 -17.88 4.04
N THR A 119 2.29 -18.07 2.73
CA THR A 119 3.25 -17.69 1.68
C THR A 119 2.69 -16.60 0.76
N VAL A 120 3.59 -15.82 0.14
CA VAL A 120 3.21 -14.78 -0.83
C VAL A 120 2.54 -15.42 -2.07
N ALA A 121 2.98 -16.60 -2.49
CA ALA A 121 2.36 -17.35 -3.60
C ALA A 121 0.92 -17.75 -3.27
N PHE A 122 0.67 -18.36 -2.11
CA PHE A 122 -0.68 -18.69 -1.66
C PHE A 122 -1.52 -17.44 -1.39
N SER A 123 -0.92 -16.31 -1.01
CA SER A 123 -1.62 -15.02 -0.92
C SER A 123 -2.08 -14.51 -2.30
N VAL A 124 -1.27 -14.63 -3.35
CA VAL A 124 -1.68 -14.28 -4.72
C VAL A 124 -2.82 -15.19 -5.20
N THR A 125 -2.68 -16.51 -5.04
CA THR A 125 -3.74 -17.48 -5.40
C THR A 125 -5.02 -17.25 -4.60
N SER A 126 -4.90 -16.98 -3.29
CA SER A 126 -6.04 -16.66 -2.41
C SER A 126 -6.82 -15.44 -2.88
N ASN A 127 -6.13 -14.35 -3.24
CA ASN A 127 -6.78 -13.15 -3.76
C ASN A 127 -7.46 -13.43 -5.11
N ALA A 128 -6.81 -14.14 -6.03
CA ALA A 128 -7.39 -14.50 -7.32
C ALA A 128 -8.67 -15.35 -7.19
N LEU A 129 -8.69 -16.34 -6.29
CA LEU A 129 -9.87 -17.15 -6.00
C LEU A 129 -10.99 -16.32 -5.33
N LEU A 130 -10.65 -15.45 -4.38
CA LEU A 130 -11.61 -14.54 -3.73
C LEU A 130 -12.17 -13.48 -4.70
N ASP A 131 -11.42 -13.07 -5.71
CA ASP A 131 -11.90 -12.13 -6.74
C ASP A 131 -12.77 -12.81 -7.81
N ILE A 132 -12.60 -14.12 -8.05
CA ILE A 132 -13.56 -14.92 -8.83
C ILE A 132 -14.88 -15.10 -8.05
N LEU A 133 -14.81 -15.43 -6.76
CA LEU A 133 -15.99 -15.76 -5.95
C LEU A 133 -16.90 -14.56 -5.65
N HIS A 134 -16.31 -13.37 -5.48
CA HIS A 134 -17.03 -12.13 -5.14
C HIS A 134 -17.21 -11.21 -6.36
N ALA A 135 -17.14 -11.73 -7.59
CA ALA A 135 -17.47 -10.96 -8.79
C ALA A 135 -18.99 -10.81 -8.96
N ASP A 136 -19.45 -9.61 -9.33
CA ASP A 136 -20.89 -9.29 -9.42
C ASP A 136 -21.65 -10.23 -10.38
N GLU A 137 -21.00 -10.71 -11.46
CA GLU A 137 -21.62 -11.62 -12.44
C GLU A 137 -21.92 -13.03 -11.90
N VAL A 138 -21.38 -13.41 -10.74
CA VAL A 138 -21.63 -14.70 -10.07
C VAL A 138 -22.15 -14.55 -8.63
N SER A 139 -22.71 -13.37 -8.32
CA SER A 139 -23.43 -13.03 -7.08
C SER A 139 -24.48 -14.10 -6.73
N PRO A 140 -24.33 -14.86 -5.62
CA PRO A 140 -25.26 -15.92 -5.24
C PRO A 140 -26.71 -15.46 -5.07
N GLU A 141 -26.93 -14.21 -4.65
CA GLU A 141 -28.27 -13.65 -4.46
C GLU A 141 -28.95 -13.34 -5.81
N ASP A 142 -28.18 -12.95 -6.84
CA ASP A 142 -28.67 -12.82 -8.22
C ASP A 142 -28.86 -14.19 -8.88
N LEU A 143 -27.99 -15.16 -8.60
CA LEU A 143 -28.13 -16.54 -9.12
C LEU A 143 -29.45 -17.19 -8.66
N LYS A 144 -29.87 -16.98 -7.40
CA LYS A 144 -31.16 -17.44 -6.88
C LYS A 144 -32.34 -16.90 -7.69
N LEU A 145 -32.26 -15.65 -8.13
CA LEU A 145 -33.33 -14.93 -8.86
C LEU A 145 -33.30 -15.17 -10.38
N VAL A 146 -32.24 -15.76 -10.92
CA VAL A 146 -31.96 -15.84 -12.36
C VAL A 146 -31.57 -17.29 -12.75
N ASN A 147 -32.29 -18.29 -12.20
CA ASN A 147 -31.99 -19.73 -12.37
C ASN A 147 -32.89 -20.47 -13.40
N ALA A 148 -33.60 -19.76 -14.27
CA ALA A 148 -34.51 -20.37 -15.26
C ALA A 148 -34.13 -19.97 -16.70
N ARG A 149 -34.06 -20.97 -17.60
CA ARG A 149 -33.59 -20.81 -19.00
C ARG A 149 -34.66 -21.17 -20.05
N ASP A 150 -35.81 -21.63 -19.58
CA ASP A 150 -36.96 -22.13 -20.34
C ASP A 150 -38.26 -21.98 -19.51
N SER A 151 -39.41 -22.19 -20.13
CA SER A 151 -40.72 -22.02 -19.48
C SER A 151 -41.00 -22.99 -18.34
N ALA A 152 -40.41 -24.19 -18.32
CA ALA A 152 -40.62 -25.16 -17.25
C ALA A 152 -39.81 -24.80 -16.00
N SER A 153 -38.53 -24.47 -16.17
CA SER A 153 -37.68 -23.93 -15.10
C SER A 153 -38.22 -22.60 -14.57
N LEU A 154 -38.86 -21.76 -15.41
CA LEU A 154 -39.50 -20.52 -14.97
C LEU A 154 -40.69 -20.77 -14.02
N LYS A 155 -41.56 -21.75 -14.31
CA LYS A 155 -42.67 -22.15 -13.43
C LYS A 155 -42.20 -22.79 -12.13
N VAL A 156 -40.98 -23.36 -12.08
CA VAL A 156 -40.37 -23.81 -10.82
C VAL A 156 -39.81 -22.62 -10.03
N LEU A 157 -39.05 -21.73 -10.68
CA LEU A 157 -38.46 -20.54 -10.06
C LEU A 157 -39.51 -19.58 -9.49
N ALA A 158 -40.63 -19.37 -10.18
CA ALA A 158 -41.70 -18.49 -9.70
C ALA A 158 -42.22 -18.90 -8.31
N LYS A 159 -42.32 -20.20 -8.02
CA LYS A 159 -42.84 -20.73 -6.74
C LYS A 159 -41.99 -20.37 -5.53
N THR A 160 -40.68 -20.14 -5.72
CA THR A 160 -39.77 -19.73 -4.64
C THR A 160 -39.44 -18.24 -4.67
N ALA A 161 -39.34 -17.64 -5.86
CA ALA A 161 -38.94 -16.23 -6.01
C ALA A 161 -40.10 -15.23 -5.86
N VAL A 162 -41.35 -15.57 -6.23
CA VAL A 162 -42.48 -14.63 -6.16
C VAL A 162 -42.75 -14.16 -4.72
N PRO A 163 -42.89 -15.03 -3.69
CA PRO A 163 -43.19 -14.58 -2.34
C PRO A 163 -42.12 -13.63 -1.75
N LEU A 164 -40.85 -13.89 -2.05
CA LEU A 164 -39.71 -13.05 -1.66
C LEU A 164 -39.77 -11.67 -2.34
N LEU A 165 -40.11 -11.62 -3.62
CA LEU A 165 -40.20 -10.37 -4.39
C LEU A 165 -41.46 -9.57 -4.06
N GLU A 166 -42.57 -10.22 -3.73
CA GLU A 166 -43.79 -9.57 -3.25
C GLU A 166 -43.60 -8.92 -1.88
N GLY A 167 -43.02 -9.64 -0.91
CA GLY A 167 -42.67 -9.08 0.40
C GLY A 167 -41.68 -7.91 0.30
N ARG A 168 -40.63 -8.06 -0.52
CA ARG A 168 -39.70 -6.96 -0.85
C ARG A 168 -40.40 -5.76 -1.51
N LYS A 169 -41.33 -5.99 -2.44
CA LYS A 169 -42.11 -4.93 -3.09
C LYS A 169 -43.00 -4.19 -2.10
N GLN A 170 -43.67 -4.91 -1.20
CA GLN A 170 -44.49 -4.34 -0.13
C GLN A 170 -43.62 -3.44 0.77
N ALA A 171 -42.53 -3.98 1.33
CA ALA A 171 -41.64 -3.24 2.22
C ALA A 171 -41.06 -1.96 1.58
N LEU A 172 -40.69 -2.02 0.29
CA LEU A 172 -40.24 -0.85 -0.46
C LEU A 172 -41.36 0.18 -0.68
N GLY A 173 -42.59 -0.27 -0.98
CA GLY A 173 -43.76 0.61 -1.12
C GLY A 173 -44.15 1.29 0.19
N GLU A 174 -44.11 0.57 1.31
CA GLU A 174 -44.32 1.10 2.66
C GLU A 174 -43.25 2.13 3.03
N CYS A 175 -41.96 1.84 2.80
CA CYS A 175 -40.86 2.78 3.05
C CYS A 175 -41.00 4.09 2.24
N ILE A 176 -41.41 4.01 0.97
CA ILE A 176 -41.65 5.19 0.12
C ILE A 176 -42.87 5.97 0.64
N SER A 177 -44.00 5.30 0.89
CA SER A 177 -45.23 5.94 1.35
C SER A 177 -45.06 6.64 2.70
N ASP A 178 -44.37 6.01 3.65
CA ASP A 178 -44.11 6.60 4.98
C ASP A 178 -43.10 7.76 4.92
N ALA A 179 -42.21 7.77 3.94
CA ALA A 179 -41.29 8.88 3.70
C ALA A 179 -41.91 10.02 2.85
N GLU A 180 -43.00 9.78 2.13
CA GLU A 180 -43.84 10.81 1.49
C GLU A 180 -44.84 11.41 2.48
N ALA A 181 -45.46 10.58 3.33
CA ALA A 181 -46.33 10.98 4.43
C ALA A 181 -45.58 11.63 5.62
N GLY A 182 -44.24 11.73 5.56
CA GLY A 182 -43.41 12.39 6.56
C GLY A 182 -43.20 11.63 7.87
N LYS A 183 -43.74 10.41 8.02
CA LYS A 183 -43.53 9.54 9.19
C LYS A 183 -42.06 9.13 9.33
N VAL A 184 -41.38 8.91 8.21
CA VAL A 184 -39.99 8.43 8.16
C VAL A 184 -39.08 9.48 7.54
N GLN A 185 -38.19 10.05 8.36
CA GLN A 185 -37.18 11.01 7.92
C GLN A 185 -36.05 10.31 7.14
N ALA A 186 -36.18 10.31 5.80
CA ALA A 186 -35.22 9.73 4.86
C ALA A 186 -34.68 10.77 3.86
N SER A 187 -33.38 10.73 3.60
CA SER A 187 -32.74 11.63 2.63
C SER A 187 -33.13 11.31 1.19
N GLU A 188 -33.02 12.28 0.28
CA GLU A 188 -33.32 12.10 -1.16
C GLU A 188 -32.58 10.91 -1.79
N LYS A 189 -31.34 10.66 -1.35
CA LYS A 189 -30.52 9.51 -1.79
C LYS A 189 -31.16 8.17 -1.39
N VAL A 190 -31.75 8.09 -0.20
CA VAL A 190 -32.46 6.91 0.30
C VAL A 190 -33.81 6.75 -0.41
N LYS A 191 -34.57 7.84 -0.58
CA LYS A 191 -35.84 7.81 -1.34
C LYS A 191 -35.62 7.33 -2.77
N LYS A 192 -34.59 7.84 -3.46
CA LYS A 192 -34.20 7.35 -4.79
C LYS A 192 -33.75 5.88 -4.76
N PHE A 193 -32.93 5.47 -3.79
CA PHE A 193 -32.51 4.07 -3.67
C PHE A 193 -33.70 3.10 -3.54
N TRP A 194 -34.72 3.45 -2.74
CA TRP A 194 -35.94 2.64 -2.68
C TRP A 194 -36.69 2.60 -4.01
N GLN A 195 -36.83 3.73 -4.72
CA GLN A 195 -37.48 3.79 -6.04
C GLN A 195 -36.74 2.97 -7.10
N ASP A 196 -35.41 3.08 -7.16
CA ASP A 196 -34.55 2.27 -8.04
C ASP A 196 -34.71 0.77 -7.73
N LYS A 197 -34.69 0.39 -6.44
CA LYS A 197 -34.87 -1.01 -6.00
C LYS A 197 -36.30 -1.53 -6.15
N GLN A 198 -37.33 -0.68 -6.10
CA GLN A 198 -38.71 -1.05 -6.40
C GLN A 198 -38.85 -1.34 -7.89
N SER A 199 -38.32 -0.48 -8.76
CA SER A 199 -38.29 -0.68 -10.21
C SER A 199 -37.58 -1.98 -10.63
N GLU A 200 -36.43 -2.31 -10.02
CA GLU A 200 -35.77 -3.62 -10.23
C GLU A 200 -36.68 -4.80 -9.84
N THR A 201 -37.38 -4.68 -8.70
CA THR A 201 -38.24 -5.73 -8.15
C THR A 201 -39.47 -5.94 -9.04
N ASP A 202 -40.11 -4.86 -9.48
CA ASP A 202 -41.28 -4.89 -10.37
C ASP A 202 -40.97 -5.49 -11.74
N GLN A 203 -39.81 -5.18 -12.33
CA GLN A 203 -39.41 -5.73 -13.62
C GLN A 203 -39.26 -7.25 -13.58
N LEU A 204 -38.65 -7.78 -12.51
CA LEU A 204 -38.47 -9.23 -12.32
C LEU A 204 -39.78 -9.92 -11.94
N LEU A 205 -40.54 -9.34 -11.01
CA LEU A 205 -41.82 -9.86 -10.56
C LEU A 205 -42.84 -9.96 -11.71
N ALA A 206 -42.85 -9.00 -12.64
CA ALA A 206 -43.70 -9.04 -13.83
C ALA A 206 -43.42 -10.24 -14.76
N VAL A 207 -42.16 -10.73 -14.84
CA VAL A 207 -41.83 -11.94 -15.61
C VAL A 207 -42.27 -13.22 -14.87
N LEU A 208 -42.10 -13.24 -13.55
CA LEU A 208 -42.40 -14.41 -12.72
C LEU A 208 -43.90 -14.61 -12.46
N LEU A 209 -44.68 -13.54 -12.28
CA LEU A 209 -46.14 -13.62 -12.19
C LEU A 209 -46.77 -14.09 -13.51
N ALA A 210 -46.12 -13.83 -14.65
CA ALA A 210 -46.54 -14.37 -15.94
C ALA A 210 -46.13 -15.84 -16.15
N ALA A 211 -45.31 -16.46 -15.29
CA ALA A 211 -44.63 -17.72 -15.57
C ALA A 211 -45.55 -18.87 -16.03
N ASP A 212 -46.73 -19.00 -15.43
CA ASP A 212 -47.69 -20.06 -15.77
C ASP A 212 -48.37 -19.86 -17.13
N LYS A 213 -48.36 -18.64 -17.71
CA LYS A 213 -48.86 -18.37 -19.06
C LYS A 213 -48.01 -19.07 -20.12
N GLU A 214 -48.68 -19.81 -20.99
CA GLU A 214 -48.09 -20.33 -22.24
C GLU A 214 -47.76 -19.20 -23.22
N GLU A 215 -46.78 -19.42 -24.10
CA GLU A 215 -46.16 -18.35 -24.90
C GLU A 215 -47.13 -17.64 -25.84
N ALA A 216 -48.11 -18.36 -26.39
CA ALA A 216 -49.18 -17.80 -27.22
C ALA A 216 -50.23 -16.94 -26.45
N ALA A 217 -50.18 -16.94 -25.10
CA ALA A 217 -51.07 -16.17 -24.23
C ALA A 217 -50.38 -14.97 -23.55
N LEU A 218 -49.13 -14.69 -23.93
CA LEU A 218 -48.36 -13.52 -23.49
C LEU A 218 -48.62 -12.32 -24.42
N ASP A 219 -48.68 -11.11 -23.88
CA ASP A 219 -48.60 -9.90 -24.72
C ASP A 219 -47.17 -9.65 -25.23
N SER A 220 -47.01 -8.78 -26.24
CA SER A 220 -45.70 -8.52 -26.88
C SER A 220 -44.63 -7.90 -25.96
N THR A 221 -45.04 -7.29 -24.84
CA THR A 221 -44.15 -6.78 -23.80
C THR A 221 -43.76 -7.90 -22.83
N GLU A 222 -44.70 -8.77 -22.45
CA GLU A 222 -44.43 -9.96 -21.66
C GLU A 222 -43.50 -10.95 -22.40
N GLN A 223 -43.72 -11.16 -23.70
CA GLN A 223 -42.83 -11.95 -24.56
C GLN A 223 -41.40 -11.38 -24.57
N THR A 224 -41.26 -10.08 -24.82
CA THR A 224 -39.96 -9.39 -24.82
C THR A 224 -39.24 -9.56 -23.47
N ARG A 225 -39.92 -9.26 -22.35
CA ARG A 225 -39.33 -9.38 -21.00
C ARG A 225 -38.94 -10.83 -20.66
N ARG A 226 -39.74 -11.82 -21.07
CA ARG A 226 -39.41 -13.26 -20.89
C ARG A 226 -38.18 -13.66 -21.70
N ALA A 227 -38.07 -13.20 -22.94
CA ALA A 227 -36.91 -13.45 -23.80
C ALA A 227 -35.63 -12.78 -23.24
N GLU A 228 -35.72 -11.53 -22.78
CA GLU A 228 -34.63 -10.82 -22.11
C GLU A 228 -34.18 -11.52 -20.81
N PHE A 229 -35.13 -11.98 -20.00
CA PHE A 229 -34.85 -12.75 -18.79
C PHE A 229 -34.11 -14.07 -19.11
N PHE A 230 -34.60 -14.86 -20.08
CA PHE A 230 -33.91 -16.09 -20.49
C PHE A 230 -32.54 -15.82 -21.10
N ALA A 231 -32.37 -14.74 -21.87
CA ALA A 231 -31.07 -14.33 -22.39
C ALA A 231 -30.09 -13.94 -21.26
N LYS A 232 -30.57 -13.23 -20.22
CA LYS A 232 -29.79 -12.95 -19.00
C LYS A 232 -29.39 -14.24 -18.29
N ALA A 233 -30.33 -15.17 -18.07
CA ALA A 233 -30.07 -16.42 -17.35
C ALA A 233 -29.11 -17.35 -18.08
N LYS A 234 -29.25 -17.49 -19.41
CA LYS A 234 -28.28 -18.23 -20.23
C LYS A 234 -26.90 -17.60 -20.14
N LYS A 235 -26.76 -16.29 -20.35
CA LYS A 235 -25.47 -15.58 -20.22
C LYS A 235 -24.83 -15.77 -18.83
N VAL A 236 -25.60 -15.63 -17.76
CA VAL A 236 -25.09 -15.76 -16.39
C VAL A 236 -24.58 -17.17 -16.13
N TRP A 237 -25.37 -18.21 -16.39
CA TRP A 237 -24.97 -19.58 -16.08
C TRP A 237 -24.00 -20.20 -17.10
N GLU A 238 -24.34 -20.14 -18.39
CA GLU A 238 -23.61 -20.83 -19.46
C GLU A 238 -22.30 -20.13 -19.83
N VAL A 239 -22.08 -18.88 -19.37
CA VAL A 239 -20.82 -18.14 -19.57
C VAL A 239 -20.16 -17.74 -18.25
N ALA A 240 -20.84 -17.00 -17.36
CA ALA A 240 -20.20 -16.43 -16.17
C ALA A 240 -19.91 -17.49 -15.10
N VAL A 241 -20.92 -18.25 -14.67
CA VAL A 241 -20.75 -19.35 -13.69
C VAL A 241 -19.91 -20.48 -14.29
N LYS A 242 -20.13 -20.84 -15.56
CA LYS A 242 -19.28 -21.81 -16.29
C LYS A 242 -17.81 -21.42 -16.27
N GLY A 243 -17.51 -20.15 -16.55
CA GLY A 243 -16.16 -19.59 -16.51
C GLY A 243 -15.57 -19.52 -15.10
N ALA A 244 -16.37 -19.20 -14.08
CA ALA A 244 -15.93 -19.18 -12.69
C ALA A 244 -15.60 -20.59 -12.19
N VAL A 245 -16.52 -21.56 -12.34
CA VAL A 245 -16.33 -22.97 -11.91
C VAL A 245 -15.11 -23.59 -12.59
N GLY A 246 -14.92 -23.37 -13.90
CA GLY A 246 -13.74 -23.84 -14.63
C GLY A 246 -12.42 -23.23 -14.13
N LYS A 247 -12.40 -21.94 -13.79
CA LYS A 247 -11.23 -21.30 -13.17
C LYS A 247 -10.97 -21.81 -11.76
N LEU A 248 -11.99 -21.93 -10.91
CA LEU A 248 -11.86 -22.44 -9.54
C LEU A 248 -11.23 -23.84 -9.54
N ASN A 249 -11.75 -24.79 -10.33
CA ASN A 249 -11.17 -26.13 -10.43
C ASN A 249 -9.74 -26.14 -11.00
N LYS A 250 -9.35 -25.15 -11.83
CA LYS A 250 -7.98 -25.01 -12.33
C LYS A 250 -7.03 -24.50 -11.25
N GLU A 251 -7.32 -23.33 -10.67
CA GLU A 251 -6.40 -22.59 -9.78
C GLU A 251 -6.38 -23.13 -8.34
N MET A 252 -7.37 -23.92 -7.91
CA MET A 252 -7.32 -24.65 -6.64
C MET A 252 -6.20 -25.69 -6.63
N ILE A 253 -5.60 -25.91 -5.46
CA ILE A 253 -4.58 -26.94 -5.25
C ILE A 253 -5.24 -28.27 -4.84
N GLY A 254 -6.16 -28.23 -3.87
CA GLY A 254 -6.88 -29.39 -3.36
C GLY A 254 -6.19 -30.03 -2.15
N PRO A 255 -6.92 -30.76 -1.27
CA PRO A 255 -8.38 -30.89 -1.25
C PRO A 255 -9.10 -29.58 -0.89
N TYR A 256 -8.51 -28.71 -0.05
CA TYR A 256 -8.98 -27.34 0.16
C TYR A 256 -8.38 -26.38 -0.88
N ALA A 257 -8.87 -25.14 -0.94
CA ALA A 257 -8.54 -24.20 -2.00
C ALA A 257 -7.02 -24.00 -2.21
N LEU A 258 -6.24 -24.01 -1.13
CA LEU A 258 -4.80 -23.75 -1.14
C LEU A 258 -3.94 -24.97 -0.71
N GLY A 259 -4.52 -26.17 -0.61
CA GLY A 259 -3.81 -27.40 -0.21
C GLY A 259 -4.59 -28.22 0.82
N ASP A 260 -3.88 -28.87 1.74
CA ASP A 260 -4.47 -29.74 2.78
C ASP A 260 -5.09 -28.98 3.97
N GLN A 261 -4.95 -27.65 4.02
CA GLN A 261 -5.41 -26.81 5.12
C GLN A 261 -6.51 -25.84 4.68
N LEU A 262 -7.52 -25.66 5.54
CA LEU A 262 -8.59 -24.70 5.37
C LEU A 262 -8.04 -23.26 5.45
N SER A 263 -8.48 -22.41 4.52
CA SER A 263 -8.04 -21.01 4.40
C SER A 263 -9.21 -20.02 4.37
N VAL A 264 -8.90 -18.72 4.41
CA VAL A 264 -9.89 -17.64 4.19
C VAL A 264 -10.63 -17.72 2.85
N VAL A 265 -10.09 -18.43 1.85
CA VAL A 265 -10.79 -18.69 0.57
C VAL A 265 -11.96 -19.64 0.80
N ASP A 266 -11.75 -20.70 1.55
CA ASP A 266 -12.72 -21.79 1.74
C ASP A 266 -13.98 -21.32 2.48
N LEU A 267 -13.83 -20.33 3.37
CA LEU A 267 -14.93 -19.63 4.03
C LEU A 267 -15.89 -18.94 3.04
N SER A 268 -15.38 -18.48 1.89
CA SER A 268 -16.18 -17.95 0.79
C SER A 268 -16.64 -19.04 -0.18
N LEU A 269 -15.76 -19.99 -0.49
CA LEU A 269 -15.98 -21.01 -1.52
C LEU A 269 -17.06 -22.01 -1.13
N ALA A 270 -17.11 -22.52 0.11
CA ALA A 270 -18.09 -23.53 0.49
C ALA A 270 -19.54 -23.02 0.43
N PRO A 271 -19.91 -21.86 1.03
CA PRO A 271 -21.26 -21.29 0.89
C PRO A 271 -21.63 -20.97 -0.56
N TRP A 272 -20.70 -20.41 -1.34
CA TRP A 272 -20.91 -20.10 -2.75
C TRP A 272 -21.20 -21.39 -3.55
N LEU A 273 -20.31 -22.39 -3.44
CA LEU A 273 -20.42 -23.68 -4.13
C LEU A 273 -21.71 -24.42 -3.73
N ARG A 274 -22.06 -24.44 -2.44
CA ARG A 274 -23.35 -24.98 -1.98
C ARG A 274 -24.53 -24.29 -2.64
N THR A 275 -24.54 -22.96 -2.70
CA THR A 275 -25.65 -22.22 -3.33
C THR A 275 -25.77 -22.58 -4.81
N VAL A 276 -24.65 -22.62 -5.52
CA VAL A 276 -24.55 -22.98 -6.95
C VAL A 276 -24.97 -24.45 -7.19
N VAL A 277 -24.55 -25.39 -6.34
CA VAL A 277 -24.92 -26.82 -6.39
C VAL A 277 -26.42 -27.03 -6.12
N MET A 278 -26.99 -26.38 -5.10
CA MET A 278 -28.42 -26.48 -4.78
C MET A 278 -29.28 -25.93 -5.92
N LEU A 279 -28.86 -24.82 -6.55
CA LEU A 279 -29.53 -24.25 -7.73
C LEU A 279 -29.39 -25.14 -8.99
N ALA A 280 -28.37 -25.99 -9.06
CA ALA A 280 -28.22 -27.07 -10.05
C ALA A 280 -28.94 -28.38 -9.67
N GLY A 281 -29.74 -28.39 -8.60
CA GLY A 281 -30.51 -29.56 -8.14
C GLY A 281 -29.69 -30.61 -7.39
N GLY A 282 -28.51 -30.27 -6.88
CA GLY A 282 -27.77 -31.09 -5.90
C GLY A 282 -28.36 -30.99 -4.48
N SER A 283 -27.81 -31.79 -3.55
CA SER A 283 -28.08 -31.70 -2.11
C SER A 283 -26.78 -31.80 -1.32
N ALA A 284 -26.74 -31.19 -0.13
CA ALA A 284 -25.62 -31.23 0.82
C ALA A 284 -25.24 -32.66 1.26
N GLU A 285 -26.18 -33.61 1.16
CA GLU A 285 -26.03 -35.01 1.56
C GLU A 285 -25.31 -35.87 0.50
N GLN A 286 -25.12 -35.36 -0.72
CA GLN A 286 -24.57 -36.15 -1.83
C GLN A 286 -23.04 -36.06 -1.89
N ASP A 287 -22.42 -37.05 -2.55
CA ASP A 287 -20.99 -37.11 -2.81
C ASP A 287 -20.54 -36.04 -3.82
N GLY A 288 -19.26 -35.67 -3.78
CA GLY A 288 -18.65 -34.66 -4.64
C GLY A 288 -18.83 -34.95 -6.13
N SER A 289 -18.71 -36.23 -6.53
CA SER A 289 -18.85 -36.61 -7.95
C SER A 289 -20.29 -36.44 -8.45
N THR A 290 -21.29 -36.79 -7.64
CA THR A 290 -22.71 -36.58 -7.98
C THR A 290 -23.07 -35.11 -8.04
N VAL A 291 -22.64 -34.27 -7.08
CA VAL A 291 -23.01 -32.84 -7.09
C VAL A 291 -22.33 -32.06 -8.20
N ILE A 292 -21.05 -32.33 -8.47
CA ILE A 292 -20.33 -31.68 -9.57
C ILE A 292 -20.85 -32.18 -10.91
N GLY A 293 -21.15 -33.48 -11.06
CA GLY A 293 -21.80 -34.03 -12.26
C GLY A 293 -23.24 -33.55 -12.51
N LYS A 294 -23.92 -33.00 -11.49
CA LYS A 294 -25.17 -32.23 -11.67
C LYS A 294 -24.89 -30.79 -12.10
N LEU A 295 -23.91 -30.13 -11.47
CA LEU A 295 -23.50 -28.77 -11.80
C LEU A 295 -22.99 -28.64 -13.24
N GLU A 296 -22.14 -29.55 -13.70
CA GLU A 296 -21.66 -29.62 -15.09
C GLU A 296 -22.82 -29.64 -16.10
N LYS A 297 -23.84 -30.48 -15.85
CA LYS A 297 -25.05 -30.57 -16.69
C LYS A 297 -25.86 -29.27 -16.68
N HIS A 298 -25.95 -28.58 -15.53
CA HIS A 298 -26.63 -27.29 -15.41
C HIS A 298 -25.86 -26.14 -16.08
N LEU A 299 -24.54 -26.27 -16.29
CA LEU A 299 -23.66 -25.30 -16.97
C LEU A 299 -23.49 -25.58 -18.49
N GLY A 300 -24.31 -26.47 -19.04
CA GLY A 300 -24.29 -26.88 -20.44
C GLY A 300 -23.24 -27.96 -20.71
N GLY A 301 -23.70 -29.07 -21.31
CA GLY A 301 -23.04 -30.39 -21.33
C GLY A 301 -21.64 -30.49 -21.94
N ASP A 302 -21.13 -29.43 -22.58
CA ASP A 302 -19.73 -29.35 -23.04
C ASP A 302 -18.75 -29.06 -21.89
N LEU A 303 -19.22 -28.70 -20.69
CA LEU A 303 -18.35 -28.58 -19.52
C LEU A 303 -18.11 -29.96 -18.89
N VAL A 304 -16.89 -30.47 -19.03
CA VAL A 304 -16.35 -31.54 -18.20
C VAL A 304 -15.12 -30.99 -17.48
N LEU A 305 -15.12 -31.00 -16.16
CA LEU A 305 -13.97 -30.57 -15.37
C LEU A 305 -12.87 -31.65 -15.41
N PRO A 306 -11.59 -31.25 -15.45
CA PRO A 306 -10.47 -32.19 -15.29
C PRO A 306 -10.65 -33.06 -14.05
N LYS A 307 -10.47 -34.37 -14.23
CA LYS A 307 -10.41 -35.36 -13.15
C LYS A 307 -8.94 -35.67 -12.85
N ASP A 308 -8.22 -34.63 -12.48
CA ASP A 308 -6.77 -34.59 -12.27
C ASP A 308 -6.38 -34.71 -10.78
N PHE A 309 -7.34 -34.67 -9.86
CA PHE A 309 -7.08 -34.82 -8.44
C PHE A 309 -6.99 -36.30 -8.03
N GLN A 310 -5.90 -36.64 -7.34
CA GLN A 310 -5.70 -37.91 -6.65
C GLN A 310 -5.27 -37.62 -5.21
N ASP A 311 -6.02 -38.14 -4.25
CA ASP A 311 -5.71 -38.03 -2.84
C ASP A 311 -4.50 -38.92 -2.47
N ALA A 312 -3.64 -38.43 -1.58
CA ALA A 312 -2.39 -39.07 -1.19
C ALA A 312 -2.61 -40.33 -0.33
N ASP A 313 -3.67 -40.37 0.47
CA ASP A 313 -4.00 -41.53 1.31
C ASP A 313 -4.79 -42.60 0.52
N SER A 314 -5.55 -42.21 -0.50
CA SER A 314 -6.35 -43.09 -1.37
C SER A 314 -5.56 -43.99 -2.36
N ARG A 315 -4.24 -44.13 -2.17
CA ARG A 315 -3.22 -44.70 -3.09
C ARG A 315 -3.33 -46.19 -3.48
N LYS A 316 -4.47 -46.86 -3.31
CA LYS A 316 -4.66 -48.27 -3.73
C LYS A 316 -5.85 -48.53 -4.67
N ASP A 317 -7.00 -47.87 -4.46
CA ASP A 317 -8.22 -48.16 -5.23
C ASP A 317 -9.02 -46.89 -5.66
N GLY A 318 -8.53 -45.69 -5.36
CA GLY A 318 -9.22 -44.43 -5.64
C GLY A 318 -9.27 -44.05 -7.12
N ALA A 319 -10.47 -43.87 -7.68
CA ALA A 319 -10.64 -43.26 -9.00
C ALA A 319 -10.39 -41.74 -8.94
N ALA A 320 -9.69 -41.18 -9.93
CA ALA A 320 -9.38 -39.75 -9.97
C ALA A 320 -10.65 -38.89 -10.09
N THR A 321 -10.68 -37.77 -9.37
CA THR A 321 -11.83 -36.85 -9.27
C THR A 321 -11.43 -35.43 -9.67
N SER A 322 -12.41 -34.54 -9.82
CA SER A 322 -12.14 -33.11 -9.99
C SER A 322 -11.91 -32.45 -8.63
N LYS A 323 -11.05 -31.43 -8.57
CA LYS A 323 -10.69 -30.74 -7.31
C LYS A 323 -11.92 -30.19 -6.58
N LEU A 324 -12.93 -29.71 -7.30
CA LEU A 324 -14.19 -29.26 -6.70
C LEU A 324 -15.05 -30.40 -6.11
N ALA A 325 -14.92 -31.63 -6.61
CA ALA A 325 -15.58 -32.80 -6.02
C ALA A 325 -14.87 -33.22 -4.71
N ALA A 326 -13.55 -33.36 -4.75
CA ALA A 326 -12.74 -33.65 -3.55
C ALA A 326 -12.92 -32.58 -2.46
N TYR A 327 -12.97 -31.31 -2.84
CA TYR A 327 -13.28 -30.19 -1.94
C TYR A 327 -14.66 -30.31 -1.29
N TRP A 328 -15.68 -30.69 -2.07
CA TRP A 328 -17.03 -30.88 -1.56
C TRP A 328 -17.09 -31.99 -0.50
N ASP A 329 -16.48 -33.15 -0.78
CA ASP A 329 -16.41 -34.25 0.17
C ASP A 329 -15.62 -33.88 1.43
N ALA A 330 -14.48 -33.20 1.29
CA ALA A 330 -13.68 -32.71 2.41
C ALA A 330 -14.41 -31.68 3.28
N MET A 331 -15.13 -30.73 2.66
CA MET A 331 -15.94 -29.76 3.39
C MET A 331 -17.16 -30.40 4.05
N ARG A 332 -17.86 -31.33 3.36
CA ARG A 332 -19.07 -31.98 3.89
C ARG A 332 -18.83 -32.57 5.26
N GLU A 333 -17.67 -33.17 5.50
CA GLU A 333 -17.42 -33.84 6.79
C GLU A 333 -17.11 -32.92 7.97
N ARG A 334 -16.81 -31.64 7.76
CA ARG A 334 -16.49 -30.68 8.84
C ARG A 334 -17.71 -30.38 9.71
N ALA A 335 -17.55 -30.46 11.03
CA ALA A 335 -18.63 -30.21 11.99
C ALA A 335 -19.14 -28.75 11.97
N SER A 336 -18.24 -27.79 11.78
CA SER A 336 -18.52 -26.37 11.54
C SER A 336 -19.47 -26.15 10.35
N TRP A 337 -19.19 -26.84 9.24
CA TRP A 337 -20.00 -26.78 8.02
C TRP A 337 -21.38 -27.41 8.20
N LYS A 338 -21.45 -28.57 8.88
CA LYS A 338 -22.72 -29.21 9.28
C LYS A 338 -23.58 -28.25 10.13
N LYS A 339 -23.02 -27.64 11.17
CA LYS A 339 -23.69 -26.64 12.05
C LYS A 339 -24.18 -25.41 11.26
N CYS A 340 -23.35 -24.82 10.40
CA CYS A 340 -23.73 -23.69 9.56
C CYS A 340 -24.82 -24.03 8.53
N ILE A 341 -24.82 -25.26 8.00
CA ILE A 341 -25.91 -25.75 7.13
C ILE A 341 -27.20 -25.88 7.94
N GLU A 342 -27.18 -26.53 9.10
CA GLU A 342 -28.37 -26.70 9.96
C GLU A 342 -29.02 -25.35 10.31
N LEU A 343 -28.22 -24.33 10.67
CA LEU A 343 -28.70 -22.97 10.94
C LEU A 343 -29.37 -22.31 9.72
N SER A 344 -28.99 -22.67 8.50
CA SER A 344 -29.63 -22.17 7.26
C SER A 344 -30.84 -23.00 6.79
N ILE A 345 -31.07 -24.19 7.36
CA ILE A 345 -32.20 -25.07 7.01
C ILE A 345 -33.30 -25.01 8.08
N GLY A 346 -32.94 -24.86 9.36
CA GLY A 346 -33.82 -25.02 10.51
C GLY A 346 -34.95 -24.00 10.67
N LEU A 347 -35.07 -23.00 9.78
CA LEU A 347 -36.15 -22.01 9.78
C LEU A 347 -37.25 -22.28 8.73
N LEU A 348 -37.07 -23.28 7.85
CA LEU A 348 -38.10 -23.74 6.90
C LEU A 348 -39.10 -24.74 7.54
N SER A 349 -39.31 -24.67 8.85
CA SER A 349 -40.35 -25.42 9.56
C SER A 349 -40.82 -24.67 10.81
N PRO A 350 -42.12 -24.71 11.15
CA PRO A 350 -42.69 -23.87 12.20
C PRO A 350 -42.24 -24.31 13.60
N PRO A 351 -41.78 -23.38 14.46
CA PRO A 351 -41.29 -23.72 15.79
C PRO A 351 -42.43 -24.18 16.71
N ARG A 352 -42.23 -25.32 17.40
CA ARG A 352 -43.07 -25.68 18.55
C ARG A 352 -42.87 -24.63 19.66
N ARG A 353 -43.90 -23.81 19.89
CA ARG A 353 -43.91 -22.81 20.97
C ARG A 353 -43.68 -23.45 22.34
N THR A 354 -42.70 -22.92 23.06
CA THR A 354 -42.85 -22.60 24.50
C THR A 354 -42.39 -21.16 24.71
N MET A 355 -43.33 -20.22 24.60
CA MET A 355 -43.09 -18.81 24.94
C MET A 355 -43.35 -18.57 26.42
N ALA A 356 -42.45 -17.82 27.06
CA ALA A 356 -42.80 -16.93 28.17
C ALA A 356 -42.60 -15.50 27.65
N SER A 357 -43.64 -14.67 27.70
CA SER A 357 -43.69 -13.40 26.98
C SER A 357 -43.62 -12.18 27.91
N SER A 358 -42.70 -11.27 27.63
CA SER A 358 -42.83 -9.84 28.01
C SER A 358 -41.88 -8.99 27.16
N ALA A 359 -42.42 -8.32 26.14
CA ALA A 359 -41.70 -7.29 25.39
C ALA A 359 -42.24 -5.90 25.75
N PRO A 360 -41.40 -4.92 26.08
CA PRO A 360 -41.76 -3.51 26.02
C PRO A 360 -41.52 -2.94 24.61
N ARG A 361 -42.19 -1.82 24.29
CA ARG A 361 -42.00 -1.06 23.05
C ARG A 361 -40.63 -0.36 23.02
N ILE A 362 -40.19 -0.04 21.80
CA ILE A 362 -39.30 1.09 21.58
C ILE A 362 -40.18 2.35 21.62
N GLU A 363 -39.89 3.26 22.55
CA GLU A 363 -40.38 4.64 22.54
C GLU A 363 -39.16 5.57 22.53
N ASP A 364 -39.33 6.75 21.93
CA ASP A 364 -38.26 7.74 21.76
C ASP A 364 -37.79 8.31 23.11
N TYR A 365 -36.49 8.65 23.19
CA TYR A 365 -35.96 9.38 24.33
C TYR A 365 -35.19 10.62 23.89
N ASP A 366 -35.82 11.77 24.04
CA ASP A 366 -35.20 13.09 23.90
C ASP A 366 -34.82 13.65 25.30
N SER A 367 -34.25 14.85 25.33
CA SER A 367 -33.44 15.37 26.42
C SER A 367 -34.25 16.06 27.52
N SER A 368 -33.98 15.80 28.82
CA SER A 368 -33.82 16.87 29.85
C SER A 368 -33.59 16.41 31.31
N SER A 369 -32.73 17.19 32.00
CA SER A 369 -32.70 17.62 33.42
C SER A 369 -33.15 16.76 34.64
N SER A 370 -32.20 16.63 35.58
CA SER A 370 -32.24 17.03 37.02
C SER A 370 -32.91 16.19 38.13
N THR A 371 -32.19 16.13 39.28
CA THR A 371 -32.62 15.93 40.69
C THR A 371 -33.28 14.58 41.09
N ASP A 372 -33.15 14.05 42.31
CA ASP A 372 -32.19 14.26 43.44
C ASP A 372 -32.37 13.13 44.49
N SER A 373 -31.37 12.91 45.37
CA SER A 373 -31.43 12.25 46.70
C SER A 373 -31.89 10.77 46.84
N GLY A 374 -31.39 10.08 47.89
CA GLY A 374 -32.01 8.85 48.44
C GLY A 374 -31.07 7.75 48.97
N ASP A 375 -30.72 7.77 50.26
CA ASP A 375 -30.02 6.68 50.96
C ASP A 375 -30.91 5.43 51.24
N THR A 376 -30.30 4.23 51.36
CA THR A 376 -30.18 3.51 52.67
C THR A 376 -29.57 2.09 52.62
N VAL A 377 -28.52 1.89 53.44
CA VAL A 377 -28.27 0.79 54.42
C VAL A 377 -28.27 -0.71 54.01
N ARG A 378 -27.23 -1.42 54.48
CA ARG A 378 -27.03 -2.90 54.46
C ARG A 378 -27.72 -3.64 55.62
N THR A 379 -28.02 -4.95 55.47
CA THR A 379 -27.95 -5.90 56.62
C THR A 379 -27.71 -7.39 56.25
N TYR A 380 -26.56 -7.91 56.71
CA TYR A 380 -26.18 -9.27 57.17
C TYR A 380 -26.62 -10.64 56.53
N LYS A 381 -25.72 -11.62 56.77
CA LYS A 381 -25.69 -13.08 56.43
C LYS A 381 -26.32 -13.94 57.56
N PRO A 382 -26.67 -15.26 57.42
CA PRO A 382 -25.85 -16.42 56.97
C PRO A 382 -26.63 -17.42 56.05
N SER A 383 -26.37 -18.74 55.84
CA SER A 383 -25.44 -19.75 56.43
C SER A 383 -24.94 -20.83 55.42
N LYS A 384 -25.18 -22.14 55.68
CA LYS A 384 -24.72 -23.38 54.98
C LYS A 384 -25.50 -24.61 55.53
N PRO A 385 -25.65 -25.76 54.83
CA PRO A 385 -24.57 -26.75 54.66
C PRO A 385 -24.59 -27.58 53.34
N ARG A 386 -23.86 -28.71 53.27
CA ARG A 386 -23.66 -29.66 52.14
C ARG A 386 -23.48 -31.09 52.71
N PRO A 387 -23.85 -32.19 52.00
CA PRO A 387 -22.80 -33.13 51.53
C PRO A 387 -23.17 -33.94 50.25
N GLY A 388 -22.26 -34.80 49.75
CA GLY A 388 -22.59 -35.92 48.85
C GLY A 388 -21.64 -36.13 47.64
N SER A 389 -20.99 -37.30 47.57
CA SER A 389 -20.35 -37.90 46.37
C SER A 389 -20.30 -39.44 46.55
N PRO A 390 -20.04 -40.25 45.51
CA PRO A 390 -18.66 -40.73 45.29
C PRO A 390 -18.28 -41.04 43.81
N SER A 391 -17.09 -41.60 43.59
CA SER A 391 -16.56 -42.09 42.29
C SER A 391 -15.60 -43.29 42.47
N PRO A 392 -15.25 -44.02 41.39
CA PRO A 392 -13.94 -44.69 41.27
C PRO A 392 -13.29 -44.53 39.86
N ARG A 393 -12.00 -44.13 39.73
CA ARG A 393 -10.75 -44.94 39.56
C ARG A 393 -10.56 -45.62 38.18
N SER A 394 -9.37 -45.77 37.56
CA SER A 394 -7.98 -45.22 37.66
C SER A 394 -7.16 -45.75 36.42
N SER A 395 -5.81 -45.81 36.21
CA SER A 395 -4.56 -45.53 36.98
C SER A 395 -3.28 -45.70 36.11
N PHE A 396 -2.30 -44.76 36.18
CA PHE A 396 -0.82 -44.92 35.92
C PHE A 396 -0.31 -45.26 34.48
N LEU A 397 0.96 -45.06 34.06
CA LEU A 397 2.31 -44.97 34.73
C LEU A 397 3.25 -43.83 34.22
N LEU A 398 4.44 -43.69 34.85
CA LEU A 398 5.56 -42.75 34.56
C LEU A 398 6.92 -43.50 34.45
N PRO A 399 7.98 -42.88 33.90
CA PRO A 399 9.12 -42.32 34.70
C PRO A 399 9.55 -40.89 34.23
N SER A 400 10.07 -39.93 35.01
CA SER A 400 11.18 -39.86 36.01
C SER A 400 12.59 -39.67 35.41
N VAL A 401 13.55 -38.86 35.91
CA VAL A 401 13.63 -37.68 36.83
C VAL A 401 15.08 -37.11 36.74
N VAL A 402 15.32 -35.79 36.78
CA VAL A 402 16.53 -35.08 37.33
C VAL A 402 16.13 -33.61 37.65
N GLN A 403 16.81 -32.92 38.58
CA GLN A 403 16.39 -31.63 39.16
C GLN A 403 17.54 -30.64 39.46
N SER A 404 17.48 -29.39 38.95
CA SER A 404 18.07 -28.14 39.50
C SER A 404 17.90 -26.96 38.50
N GLY A 405 17.88 -25.66 38.88
CA GLY A 405 17.51 -25.09 40.19
C GLY A 405 18.13 -23.74 40.59
N ARG A 406 17.61 -22.56 40.13
CA ARG A 406 17.63 -21.25 40.85
C ARG A 406 16.95 -20.05 40.11
N SER A 407 16.14 -19.26 40.87
CA SER A 407 15.85 -17.79 40.83
C SER A 407 15.69 -16.97 39.50
N SER A 408 14.91 -15.87 39.32
CA SER A 408 13.72 -15.15 39.93
C SER A 408 13.89 -13.61 39.71
N ILE A 409 12.94 -12.64 39.75
CA ILE A 409 11.52 -12.47 40.18
C ILE A 409 10.88 -11.29 39.38
N SER A 410 9.56 -11.27 39.08
CA SER A 410 8.73 -10.03 38.82
C SER A 410 7.25 -10.31 38.50
N SER A 411 6.42 -9.30 38.13
CA SER A 411 5.67 -8.35 38.98
C SER A 411 4.78 -7.40 38.11
N SER A 412 3.45 -7.57 38.05
CA SER A 412 2.39 -6.77 38.75
C SER A 412 2.23 -5.29 38.29
N THR A 413 1.27 -4.88 37.43
CA THR A 413 -0.21 -4.68 37.57
C THR A 413 -0.72 -3.34 38.18
N THR A 414 -1.77 -2.78 37.53
CA THR A 414 -2.95 -2.01 38.05
C THR A 414 -3.08 -0.47 37.89
N SER A 415 -4.32 -0.06 37.55
CA SER A 415 -5.09 1.16 37.94
C SER A 415 -4.82 2.57 37.37
N THR A 416 -5.93 3.22 36.99
CA THR A 416 -6.15 4.68 36.78
C THR A 416 -7.09 5.24 37.86
N PRO A 417 -7.34 6.58 37.93
CA PRO A 417 -8.71 7.05 37.59
C PRO A 417 -8.84 8.47 36.95
N LEU A 418 -10.11 8.74 36.57
CA LEU A 418 -10.92 9.91 36.15
C LEU A 418 -10.70 11.29 36.85
N PRO A 419 -11.47 12.38 36.52
CA PRO A 419 -11.95 12.94 35.21
C PRO A 419 -11.99 14.51 35.14
N SER A 420 -12.50 15.11 34.03
CA SER A 420 -13.41 16.30 34.03
C SER A 420 -13.81 16.77 32.60
N ARG A 421 -14.97 17.47 32.45
CA ARG A 421 -15.51 17.96 31.15
C ARG A 421 -16.56 19.09 31.33
N SER A 422 -16.43 20.23 30.62
CA SER A 422 -17.46 21.29 30.39
C SER A 422 -16.82 22.48 29.64
N ALA A 423 -17.47 23.30 28.80
CA ALA A 423 -18.81 23.29 28.16
C ALA A 423 -18.76 24.18 26.88
N SER A 424 -19.89 24.44 26.22
CA SER A 424 -20.02 25.40 25.09
C SER A 424 -21.34 26.19 25.20
N PRO A 425 -21.45 27.37 24.56
CA PRO A 425 -22.43 27.47 23.47
C PRO A 425 -22.05 28.40 22.29
N LEU A 426 -22.82 28.32 21.20
CA LEU A 426 -22.92 29.29 20.09
C LEU A 426 -24.20 30.15 20.26
N PRO A 427 -24.33 31.32 19.60
CA PRO A 427 -25.32 31.36 18.50
C PRO A 427 -25.10 32.37 17.33
N GLN A 428 -25.45 31.92 16.12
CA GLN A 428 -26.32 32.57 15.10
C GLN A 428 -26.00 33.94 14.40
N PHE A 429 -25.78 33.82 13.07
CA PHE A 429 -26.52 34.45 11.94
C PHE A 429 -26.57 35.96 11.58
N ARG A 430 -26.56 36.15 10.23
CA ARG A 430 -27.26 37.13 9.34
C ARG A 430 -26.51 38.32 8.72
N HIS A 431 -27.11 38.81 7.63
CA HIS A 431 -26.50 39.58 6.52
C HIS A 431 -26.83 41.08 6.55
N SER A 432 -25.95 41.90 5.94
CA SER A 432 -26.27 43.18 5.27
C SER A 432 -25.07 43.59 4.39
N THR A 433 -25.12 43.62 3.05
CA THR A 433 -25.75 44.61 2.14
C THR A 433 -25.19 46.03 2.23
N ALA A 434 -24.32 46.41 1.28
CA ALA A 434 -24.01 47.80 0.88
C ALA A 434 -23.40 47.81 -0.54
N SER A 435 -23.32 48.97 -1.21
CA SER A 435 -23.00 49.11 -2.63
C SER A 435 -22.39 50.49 -2.98
N SER A 436 -22.19 50.77 -4.29
CA SER A 436 -21.64 51.99 -4.91
C SER A 436 -20.11 52.16 -4.79
N SER A 437 -19.44 52.90 -5.68
CA SER A 437 -19.88 53.69 -6.86
C SER A 437 -18.99 53.32 -8.08
N THR A 438 -19.14 53.79 -9.33
CA THR A 438 -20.05 54.67 -10.12
C THR A 438 -19.96 54.14 -11.59
N SER A 439 -20.37 54.71 -12.73
CA SER A 439 -21.13 55.89 -13.23
C SER A 439 -21.32 55.66 -14.75
N ASP A 440 -22.28 56.14 -15.54
CA ASP A 440 -23.69 56.62 -15.43
C ASP A 440 -24.23 56.57 -16.91
N THR A 441 -25.44 56.95 -17.37
CA THR A 441 -26.57 57.77 -16.88
C THR A 441 -27.86 57.35 -17.65
N ASP A 442 -29.00 58.00 -17.38
CA ASP A 442 -30.19 58.33 -18.22
C ASP A 442 -30.43 57.66 -19.61
N SER A 443 -31.66 57.33 -20.05
CA SER A 443 -33.00 57.30 -19.42
C SER A 443 -34.03 56.61 -20.35
N GLU A 444 -35.03 55.90 -19.78
CA GLU A 444 -36.42 55.63 -20.29
C GLU A 444 -36.66 55.08 -21.75
N THR A 445 -37.81 54.50 -22.17
CA THR A 445 -39.17 54.28 -21.61
C THR A 445 -39.88 53.06 -22.25
N THR A 446 -40.92 52.52 -21.59
CA THR A 446 -42.11 51.79 -22.14
C THR A 446 -42.02 50.46 -22.94
N SER A 447 -42.92 49.53 -22.56
CA SER A 447 -43.52 48.45 -23.39
C SER A 447 -44.95 48.90 -23.84
N PRO A 448 -45.91 48.10 -24.41
CA PRO A 448 -45.99 46.63 -24.63
C PRO A 448 -46.73 46.14 -25.92
N LEU A 449 -47.10 44.83 -25.95
CA LEU A 449 -48.34 44.20 -26.50
C LEU A 449 -48.27 43.19 -27.69
N LEU A 450 -48.83 41.98 -27.42
CA LEU A 450 -49.79 41.18 -28.25
C LEU A 450 -49.35 40.56 -29.61
N ARG A 451 -49.92 39.43 -30.12
CA ARG A 451 -50.65 38.27 -29.54
C ARG A 451 -50.81 37.13 -30.60
N ALA A 452 -50.85 35.87 -30.15
CA ALA A 452 -51.60 34.70 -30.71
C ALA A 452 -51.34 34.11 -32.13
N ASN A 453 -51.18 32.78 -32.13
CA ASN A 453 -51.86 31.76 -32.99
C ASN A 453 -51.66 31.71 -34.53
N ALA A 454 -51.75 30.54 -35.21
CA ALA A 454 -51.71 29.13 -34.77
C ALA A 454 -51.56 28.10 -35.94
N HIS A 455 -51.15 26.87 -35.58
CA HIS A 455 -51.65 25.57 -36.08
C HIS A 455 -51.21 24.92 -37.43
N ARG A 456 -50.84 23.63 -37.28
CA ARG A 456 -51.11 22.41 -38.13
C ARG A 456 -50.27 22.04 -39.38
N ARG A 457 -49.64 20.84 -39.25
CA ARG A 457 -49.62 19.64 -40.15
C ARG A 457 -49.00 19.78 -41.57
N SER A 458 -47.97 19.00 -41.93
CA SER A 458 -47.98 17.61 -42.50
C SER A 458 -48.21 17.62 -44.04
N TRP A 459 -47.64 16.77 -44.93
CA TRP A 459 -46.88 15.50 -44.82
C TRP A 459 -46.17 15.19 -46.18
N TRP A 460 -44.95 14.60 -46.20
CA TRP A 460 -44.36 13.78 -47.31
C TRP A 460 -44.24 14.44 -48.74
N SER A 461 -43.77 13.84 -49.87
CA SER A 461 -42.63 12.91 -50.22
C SER A 461 -42.58 12.74 -51.78
N ASP A 462 -41.54 12.25 -52.51
CA ASP A 462 -40.07 12.08 -52.31
C ASP A 462 -39.35 11.75 -53.67
N ASP A 463 -38.04 11.44 -53.61
CA ASP A 463 -37.21 10.64 -54.56
C ASP A 463 -36.54 11.27 -55.83
N SER A 464 -35.40 10.65 -56.20
CA SER A 464 -34.88 10.33 -57.55
C SER A 464 -34.06 11.32 -58.44
N ARG A 465 -32.71 11.11 -58.44
CA ARG A 465 -31.78 10.95 -59.63
C ARG A 465 -31.63 12.12 -60.66
N LYS A 466 -30.57 12.29 -61.49
CA LYS A 466 -29.18 11.74 -61.64
C LYS A 466 -28.27 12.67 -62.52
N TRP A 467 -27.00 12.87 -62.09
CA TRP A 467 -25.76 13.15 -62.87
C TRP A 467 -25.54 14.39 -63.80
N TRP A 468 -24.35 14.46 -64.45
CA TRP A 468 -23.51 15.65 -64.70
C TRP A 468 -23.44 16.22 -66.13
N THR A 469 -22.96 17.47 -66.25
CA THR A 469 -21.76 17.85 -67.07
C THR A 469 -21.07 19.12 -66.50
N MET A 470 -19.84 19.47 -66.95
CA MET A 470 -19.09 20.66 -66.48
C MET A 470 -18.15 21.26 -67.54
N SER A 471 -18.10 22.59 -67.66
CA SER A 471 -16.90 23.48 -67.77
C SER A 471 -17.22 24.83 -68.46
N ARG A 472 -16.44 25.93 -68.37
CA ARG A 472 -15.58 26.53 -67.32
C ARG A 472 -15.24 27.99 -67.77
N ARG A 473 -15.40 29.03 -66.93
CA ARG A 473 -14.47 30.20 -66.91
C ARG A 473 -14.57 31.10 -65.65
N ARG A 474 -13.60 32.01 -65.55
CA ARG A 474 -13.19 32.93 -64.46
C ARG A 474 -14.20 34.09 -64.22
N ARG A 475 -14.19 34.93 -63.16
CA ARG A 475 -13.38 35.09 -61.91
C ARG A 475 -14.10 36.06 -60.94
N ARG A 476 -14.16 35.78 -59.63
CA ARG A 476 -13.78 36.74 -58.54
C ARG A 476 -13.67 35.99 -57.18
N ARG A 477 -13.01 36.58 -56.20
CA ARG A 477 -12.61 35.98 -54.90
C ARG A 477 -13.14 36.80 -53.72
N GLN A 478 -14.15 36.28 -53.01
CA GLN A 478 -14.35 36.47 -51.56
C GLN A 478 -15.33 35.39 -51.05
N GLY A 479 -15.39 35.14 -49.74
CA GLY A 479 -16.35 34.19 -49.13
C GLY A 479 -16.10 32.68 -49.27
N ARG A 480 -15.01 32.23 -49.93
CA ARG A 480 -14.79 30.78 -50.15
C ARG A 480 -14.45 29.97 -48.89
N ILE A 481 -13.77 30.54 -47.89
CA ILE A 481 -13.42 29.80 -46.66
C ILE A 481 -14.69 29.45 -45.87
N VAL A 482 -15.58 30.43 -45.64
CA VAL A 482 -16.86 30.23 -44.93
C VAL A 482 -17.76 29.23 -45.65
N THR A 483 -17.81 29.27 -46.99
CA THR A 483 -18.61 28.29 -47.78
C THR A 483 -17.97 26.91 -47.85
N SER A 484 -16.64 26.79 -47.79
CA SER A 484 -15.95 25.50 -47.65
C SER A 484 -16.15 24.88 -46.26
N LEU A 485 -16.03 25.64 -45.18
CA LEU A 485 -16.33 25.19 -43.82
C LEU A 485 -17.80 24.77 -43.67
N LYS A 486 -18.75 25.53 -44.24
CA LYS A 486 -20.18 25.12 -44.32
C LYS A 486 -20.43 23.93 -45.24
N LYS A 487 -19.49 23.53 -46.11
CA LYS A 487 -19.57 22.27 -46.90
C LYS A 487 -18.93 21.09 -46.18
N TRP A 488 -17.77 21.27 -45.54
CA TRP A 488 -17.10 20.24 -44.75
C TRP A 488 -17.93 19.82 -43.53
N SER A 489 -18.44 20.77 -42.74
CA SER A 489 -19.37 20.46 -41.64
C SER A 489 -20.62 19.71 -42.11
N ARG A 490 -21.23 20.12 -43.23
CA ARG A 490 -22.39 19.42 -43.83
C ARG A 490 -22.04 18.07 -44.46
N TRP A 491 -20.79 17.82 -44.81
CA TRP A 491 -20.31 16.54 -45.32
C TRP A 491 -20.03 15.57 -44.16
N ILE A 492 -19.39 16.05 -43.08
CA ILE A 492 -19.20 15.31 -41.83
C ILE A 492 -20.56 14.92 -41.22
N LEU A 493 -21.48 15.86 -41.05
CA LEU A 493 -22.88 15.63 -40.60
C LEU A 493 -23.74 14.81 -41.60
N ARG A 494 -23.17 14.42 -42.75
CA ARG A 494 -23.79 13.53 -43.74
C ARG A 494 -22.98 12.27 -44.05
N HIS A 495 -21.88 12.03 -43.33
CA HIS A 495 -21.15 10.77 -43.41
C HIS A 495 -22.00 9.65 -42.78
N PRO A 496 -22.04 8.43 -43.35
CA PRO A 496 -22.88 7.34 -42.82
C PRO A 496 -22.49 6.89 -41.41
N PHE A 497 -21.23 7.15 -41.01
CA PHE A 497 -20.73 6.91 -39.65
C PHE A 497 -20.97 8.07 -38.67
N PHE A 498 -21.63 9.16 -39.08
CA PHE A 498 -21.94 10.27 -38.16
C PHE A 498 -23.28 10.02 -37.46
N PRO A 499 -23.30 9.83 -36.13
CA PRO A 499 -24.49 9.37 -35.42
C PRO A 499 -25.61 10.41 -35.43
N ARG A 500 -26.83 9.98 -35.73
CA ARG A 500 -28.04 10.83 -35.81
C ARG A 500 -29.11 10.50 -34.79
N GLN A 501 -29.02 9.35 -34.15
CA GLN A 501 -29.93 8.92 -33.08
C GLN A 501 -29.21 9.07 -31.73
N PRO A 502 -29.90 9.44 -30.64
CA PRO A 502 -29.27 9.66 -29.34
C PRO A 502 -28.48 8.44 -28.86
N ILE A 503 -28.99 7.23 -29.09
CA ILE A 503 -28.31 5.96 -28.78
C ILE A 503 -26.97 5.86 -29.53
N THR A 504 -26.93 6.15 -30.84
CA THR A 504 -25.69 6.11 -31.61
C THR A 504 -24.70 7.21 -31.19
N ILE A 505 -25.17 8.37 -30.75
CA ILE A 505 -24.31 9.43 -30.21
C ILE A 505 -23.65 8.94 -28.91
N ILE A 506 -24.45 8.42 -27.97
CA ILE A 506 -23.97 7.85 -26.70
C ILE A 506 -22.98 6.72 -26.96
N LEU A 507 -23.26 5.79 -27.88
CA LEU A 507 -22.35 4.70 -28.25
C LEU A 507 -21.00 5.24 -28.77
N THR A 508 -21.00 6.26 -29.63
CA THR A 508 -19.73 6.86 -30.10
C THR A 508 -18.98 7.60 -29.00
N LEU A 509 -19.67 8.24 -28.05
CA LEU A 509 -19.02 8.88 -26.88
C LEU A 509 -18.41 7.83 -25.94
N ILE A 510 -19.08 6.70 -25.72
CA ILE A 510 -18.54 5.56 -24.97
C ILE A 510 -17.30 5.00 -25.69
N LEU A 511 -17.38 4.76 -27.01
CA LEU A 511 -16.26 4.24 -27.79
C LEU A 511 -15.05 5.19 -27.78
N LEU A 512 -15.27 6.50 -27.92
CA LEU A 512 -14.22 7.51 -27.80
C LEU A 512 -13.65 7.60 -26.38
N SER A 513 -14.46 7.38 -25.34
CA SER A 513 -14.00 7.34 -23.95
C SER A 513 -13.14 6.10 -23.68
N VAL A 514 -13.56 4.91 -24.16
CA VAL A 514 -12.77 3.67 -24.08
C VAL A 514 -11.47 3.79 -24.87
N PHE A 515 -11.51 4.38 -26.07
CA PHE A 515 -10.31 4.67 -26.86
C PHE A 515 -9.37 5.64 -26.14
N ALA A 516 -9.90 6.72 -25.55
CA ALA A 516 -9.10 7.66 -24.76
C ALA A 516 -8.46 6.98 -23.54
N ILE A 517 -9.22 6.16 -22.79
CA ILE A 517 -8.70 5.36 -21.68
C ILE A 517 -7.59 4.42 -22.16
N PHE A 518 -7.82 3.65 -23.22
CA PHE A 518 -6.81 2.73 -23.77
C PHE A 518 -5.56 3.47 -24.25
N VAL A 519 -5.71 4.63 -24.90
CA VAL A 519 -4.57 5.49 -25.29
C VAL A 519 -3.85 6.05 -24.06
N THR A 520 -4.55 6.45 -22.99
CA THR A 520 -3.88 6.89 -21.75
C THR A 520 -3.15 5.76 -21.03
N LEU A 521 -3.70 4.54 -21.01
CA LEU A 521 -3.04 3.36 -20.44
C LEU A 521 -1.84 2.92 -21.30
N LEU A 522 -1.96 2.97 -22.62
CA LEU A 522 -0.88 2.68 -23.56
C LEU A 522 0.23 3.73 -23.48
N LEU A 523 -0.11 5.02 -23.36
CA LEU A 523 0.86 6.09 -23.11
C LEU A 523 1.50 5.95 -21.73
N MET A 524 0.74 5.66 -20.67
CA MET A 524 1.28 5.42 -19.33
C MET A 524 2.23 4.22 -19.34
N TYR A 525 1.93 3.17 -20.09
CA TYR A 525 2.82 2.03 -20.27
C TYR A 525 4.07 2.38 -21.09
N ILE A 526 3.93 2.99 -22.27
CA ILE A 526 5.05 3.33 -23.16
C ILE A 526 5.98 4.38 -22.52
N LEU A 527 5.42 5.34 -21.80
CA LEU A 527 6.14 6.42 -21.14
C LEU A 527 6.50 6.10 -19.67
N ASN A 528 6.26 4.88 -19.18
CA ASN A 528 6.69 4.50 -17.84
C ASN A 528 8.23 4.53 -17.78
N PRO A 529 8.86 5.45 -17.01
CA PRO A 529 10.32 5.51 -16.92
C PRO A 529 10.91 4.31 -16.19
N ASP A 530 10.10 3.60 -15.40
CA ASP A 530 10.57 2.51 -14.54
C ASP A 530 10.97 1.24 -15.33
N LYS A 531 10.83 1.22 -16.66
CA LYS A 531 11.00 0.01 -17.48
C LYS A 531 12.42 -0.52 -17.59
N ASP A 532 13.41 0.37 -17.58
CA ASP A 532 14.81 0.02 -17.76
C ASP A 532 15.51 0.03 -16.39
N PRO A 533 16.22 -1.04 -16.01
CA PRO A 533 16.86 -1.11 -14.70
C PRO A 533 18.02 -0.11 -14.62
N LEU A 534 18.13 0.58 -13.49
CA LEU A 534 19.10 1.65 -13.29
C LEU A 534 20.52 1.09 -13.21
N PRO A 535 21.52 1.68 -13.92
CA PRO A 535 22.90 1.21 -13.91
C PRO A 535 23.66 1.56 -12.61
N TRP A 536 23.17 1.05 -11.48
CA TRP A 536 23.70 1.36 -10.15
C TRP A 536 25.17 0.93 -9.97
N ARG A 537 25.60 -0.16 -10.61
CA ARG A 537 27.02 -0.57 -10.58
C ARG A 537 27.91 0.48 -11.26
N ALA A 538 27.44 1.06 -12.37
CA ALA A 538 28.13 2.16 -13.06
C ALA A 538 28.03 3.51 -12.32
N TYR A 539 26.98 3.73 -11.51
CA TYR A 539 26.97 4.84 -10.56
C TYR A 539 28.09 4.67 -9.53
N CYS A 540 28.25 3.47 -8.96
CA CYS A 540 29.32 3.19 -8.00
C CYS A 540 30.73 3.31 -8.61
N SER A 541 30.95 2.85 -9.85
CA SER A 541 32.24 3.07 -10.52
C SER A 541 32.54 4.55 -10.78
N ALA A 542 31.52 5.38 -11.04
CA ALA A 542 31.66 6.83 -11.18
C ALA A 542 31.91 7.57 -9.85
N THR A 543 31.39 7.09 -8.71
CA THR A 543 31.56 7.79 -7.41
C THR A 543 33.02 7.86 -6.90
N PRO A 544 33.37 8.88 -6.10
CA PRO A 544 34.62 8.90 -5.34
C PRO A 544 34.76 7.69 -4.40
N PRO A 545 35.99 7.18 -4.18
CA PRO A 545 36.22 5.88 -3.54
C PRO A 545 36.03 5.91 -2.01
N PHE A 546 34.80 5.61 -1.54
CA PHE A 546 34.45 5.62 -0.12
C PHE A 546 34.76 6.99 0.50
N PRO A 547 35.29 7.07 1.74
CA PRO A 547 35.47 8.35 2.43
C PRO A 547 36.44 9.18 1.59
N PRO A 548 35.98 10.25 0.90
CA PRO A 548 36.68 10.73 -0.28
C PRO A 548 38.09 11.20 0.06
N PRO A 549 39.12 10.95 -0.77
CA PRO A 549 40.51 11.27 -0.41
C PRO A 549 40.73 12.76 -0.14
N GLU A 550 39.87 13.63 -0.69
CA GLU A 550 39.86 15.07 -0.40
C GLU A 550 39.44 15.41 1.05
N ILE A 551 38.73 14.52 1.77
CA ILE A 551 38.23 14.79 3.13
C ILE A 551 39.35 15.01 4.15
N ASP A 552 40.49 14.33 3.97
CA ASP A 552 41.67 14.49 4.81
C ASP A 552 42.42 15.81 4.56
N ALA A 553 42.13 16.50 3.44
CA ALA A 553 42.67 17.82 3.16
C ALA A 553 41.89 18.96 3.86
N LEU A 554 40.60 18.75 4.15
CA LEU A 554 39.64 19.80 4.54
C LEU A 554 39.86 20.40 5.94
N PRO A 555 39.73 21.72 6.12
CA PRO A 555 39.55 22.32 7.44
C PRO A 555 38.10 22.08 7.95
N PRO A 556 37.87 21.79 9.25
CA PRO A 556 38.84 21.64 10.33
C PRO A 556 39.33 20.19 10.46
N ARG A 557 40.66 19.98 10.26
CA ARG A 557 41.33 18.68 10.06
C ARG A 557 41.33 17.67 11.25
N ARG A 558 40.39 17.71 12.20
CA ARG A 558 40.43 16.85 13.41
C ARG A 558 39.08 16.32 13.92
N HIS A 559 38.04 16.14 13.09
CA HIS A 559 36.80 15.51 13.59
C HIS A 559 36.85 13.98 13.69
N VAL A 560 37.74 13.48 14.56
CA VAL A 560 38.07 12.05 14.76
C VAL A 560 36.84 11.16 15.01
N ARG A 561 35.78 11.66 15.67
CA ARG A 561 34.59 10.85 16.03
C ARG A 561 33.64 10.53 14.87
N SER A 562 33.50 11.44 13.91
CA SER A 562 32.75 11.21 12.65
C SER A 562 33.32 10.04 11.81
N ARG A 563 34.55 9.61 12.10
CA ARG A 563 35.23 8.45 11.50
C ARG A 563 35.15 7.22 12.43
N ASN A 564 33.96 6.78 12.86
CA ASN A 564 33.82 5.55 13.66
C ASN A 564 32.75 4.55 13.16
N GLY A 565 33.12 3.28 13.29
CA GLY A 565 32.48 2.09 12.74
C GLY A 565 33.32 0.86 13.12
N ALA A 566 33.34 -0.16 12.25
CA ALA A 566 34.01 -1.44 12.50
C ALA A 566 35.42 -1.36 13.12
N GLY A 567 35.73 -2.31 14.00
CA GLY A 567 36.85 -2.29 14.96
C GLY A 567 36.52 -1.52 16.25
N ASP A 568 37.55 -1.13 17.02
CA ASP A 568 37.40 -0.51 18.36
C ASP A 568 36.58 0.81 18.39
N GLY A 569 36.27 1.39 17.23
CA GLY A 569 35.46 2.59 17.09
C GLY A 569 35.92 3.76 17.98
N ASP A 570 34.98 4.56 18.46
CA ASP A 570 35.19 5.58 19.48
C ASP A 570 34.56 5.23 20.84
N GLY A 571 34.14 3.96 21.02
CA GLY A 571 33.33 3.54 22.16
C GLY A 571 31.84 3.89 22.02
N GLY A 572 31.32 4.05 20.80
CA GLY A 572 29.89 4.27 20.53
C GLY A 572 29.45 5.73 20.60
N LEU A 573 30.33 6.68 20.26
CA LEU A 573 30.12 8.12 20.46
C LEU A 573 29.72 8.89 19.18
N GLY A 574 29.84 8.24 18.02
CA GLY A 574 29.12 8.55 16.77
C GLY A 574 29.46 9.88 16.09
N THR A 575 28.55 10.32 15.21
CA THR A 575 28.59 11.66 14.63
C THR A 575 28.51 12.73 15.72
N SER A 576 29.35 13.75 15.66
CA SER A 576 29.50 14.75 16.72
C SER A 576 28.50 15.92 16.64
N ARG A 577 27.99 16.22 15.45
CA ARG A 577 27.17 17.41 15.15
C ARG A 577 25.92 17.12 14.33
N THR A 578 25.68 15.87 13.94
CA THR A 578 24.42 15.45 13.31
C THR A 578 23.33 15.28 14.37
N ILE A 579 22.13 15.77 14.08
CA ILE A 579 20.96 15.71 14.96
C ILE A 579 19.80 15.11 14.16
N VAL A 580 19.19 14.05 14.69
CA VAL A 580 18.13 13.28 14.00
C VAL A 580 16.81 13.50 14.74
N ARG A 581 15.77 13.87 14.00
CA ARG A 581 14.43 14.16 14.51
C ARG A 581 13.35 13.68 13.53
N PHE A 582 12.25 13.15 14.06
CA PHE A 582 11.09 12.72 13.26
C PHE A 582 10.15 13.90 13.04
N VAL A 583 9.61 14.07 11.83
CA VAL A 583 8.82 15.27 11.47
C VAL A 583 7.42 14.91 10.99
N MET A 584 6.42 15.37 11.72
CA MET A 584 5.00 15.19 11.40
C MET A 584 4.22 16.49 11.57
N GLY A 585 3.08 16.62 10.89
CA GLY A 585 2.05 17.58 11.25
C GLY A 585 1.32 17.20 12.53
N GLU A 586 0.30 17.98 12.87
CA GLU A 586 -0.61 17.74 13.98
C GLU A 586 -1.15 16.30 13.96
N PRO A 587 -0.91 15.50 15.00
CA PRO A 587 -1.46 14.15 15.09
C PRO A 587 -2.98 14.19 15.23
N ARG A 588 -3.64 13.12 14.80
CA ARG A 588 -5.08 12.96 15.03
C ARG A 588 -5.37 12.89 16.53
N LYS A 589 -6.55 13.35 16.97
CA LYS A 589 -6.90 13.46 18.41
C LYS A 589 -6.85 12.14 19.18
N ASP A 590 -7.02 11.00 18.50
CA ASP A 590 -6.84 9.64 19.01
C ASP A 590 -5.36 9.23 19.19
N GLN A 591 -4.46 9.83 18.42
CA GLN A 591 -3.01 9.59 18.46
C GLN A 591 -2.25 10.64 19.29
N GLU A 592 -2.82 11.84 19.47
CA GLU A 592 -2.19 12.99 20.14
C GLU A 592 -1.57 12.63 21.50
N ARG A 593 -2.28 11.86 22.34
CA ARG A 593 -1.73 11.39 23.63
C ARG A 593 -0.55 10.42 23.48
N ARG A 594 -0.56 9.57 22.46
CA ARG A 594 0.51 8.59 22.21
C ARG A 594 1.77 9.31 21.72
N VAL A 595 1.61 10.23 20.76
CA VAL A 595 2.71 11.09 20.26
C VAL A 595 3.26 11.98 21.37
N ARG A 596 2.41 12.52 22.25
CA ARG A 596 2.86 13.30 23.42
C ARG A 596 3.71 12.47 24.39
N LEU A 597 3.29 11.24 24.72
CA LEU A 597 4.08 10.33 25.58
C LEU A 597 5.40 9.92 24.92
N GLU A 598 5.42 9.72 23.60
CA GLU A 598 6.64 9.45 22.82
C GLU A 598 7.59 10.65 22.88
N MET A 599 7.08 11.87 22.67
CA MET A 599 7.83 13.13 22.81
C MET A 599 8.37 13.35 24.23
N GLU A 600 7.60 13.01 25.26
CA GLU A 600 8.02 13.09 26.67
C GLU A 600 9.10 12.04 27.02
N THR A 601 9.16 10.92 26.29
CA THR A 601 10.10 9.81 26.52
C THR A 601 11.41 9.97 25.74
N TYR A 602 11.31 10.31 24.44
CA TYR A 602 12.45 10.33 23.50
C TYR A 602 12.84 11.72 23.01
N ASN A 603 11.95 12.72 23.13
CA ASN A 603 12.23 14.13 22.83
C ASN A 603 12.84 14.36 21.42
N ASP A 604 12.37 13.58 20.45
CA ASP A 604 12.91 13.51 19.09
C ASP A 604 11.88 13.78 17.97
N ILE A 605 10.59 13.83 18.29
CA ILE A 605 9.53 14.20 17.35
C ILE A 605 9.33 15.73 17.33
N ILE A 606 9.20 16.28 16.12
CA ILE A 606 8.79 17.66 15.82
C ILE A 606 7.37 17.62 15.25
N ILE A 607 6.43 18.28 15.95
CA ILE A 607 5.09 18.55 15.42
C ILE A 607 5.09 19.91 14.71
N LEU A 608 4.71 19.92 13.44
CA LEU A 608 4.47 21.11 12.63
C LEU A 608 3.01 21.58 12.79
N PRO A 609 2.72 22.90 12.82
CA PRO A 609 1.38 23.47 13.02
C PRO A 609 0.53 23.43 11.73
N ILE A 610 0.32 22.22 11.21
CA ILE A 610 -0.44 21.88 9.99
C ILE A 610 -1.01 20.48 10.16
N GLN A 611 -2.13 20.13 9.50
CA GLN A 611 -2.59 18.75 9.47
C GLN A 611 -1.58 17.84 8.75
N GLU A 612 -1.29 16.66 9.32
CA GLU A 612 -0.36 15.70 8.72
C GLU A 612 -0.80 15.27 7.32
N ASN A 613 0.09 15.44 6.33
CA ASN A 613 -0.18 15.25 4.91
C ASN A 613 1.09 14.99 4.11
N MET A 614 0.95 14.47 2.89
CA MET A 614 2.07 14.25 1.96
C MET A 614 2.27 15.41 0.97
N ASN A 615 1.19 15.88 0.32
CA ASN A 615 1.25 16.71 -0.89
C ASN A 615 0.69 18.14 -0.72
N SER A 616 0.56 18.60 0.53
CA SER A 616 -0.14 19.85 0.89
C SER A 616 0.70 20.67 1.90
N GLY A 617 1.93 21.00 1.50
CA GLY A 617 2.77 21.98 2.19
C GLY A 617 3.59 21.48 3.38
N LYS A 618 3.57 20.18 3.72
CA LYS A 618 4.37 19.63 4.83
C LYS A 618 5.86 20.00 4.74
N THR A 619 6.48 19.77 3.59
CA THR A 619 7.92 20.01 3.39
C THR A 619 8.32 21.48 3.38
N HIS A 620 7.49 22.36 2.83
CA HIS A 620 7.70 23.81 2.96
C HIS A 620 7.62 24.25 4.44
N THR A 621 6.68 23.68 5.19
CA THR A 621 6.50 23.97 6.62
C THR A 621 7.67 23.44 7.45
N PHE A 622 8.19 22.25 7.11
CA PHE A 622 9.43 21.68 7.67
C PHE A 622 10.63 22.60 7.45
N PHE A 623 10.91 23.02 6.21
CA PHE A 623 12.03 23.93 5.94
C PHE A 623 11.84 25.32 6.55
N SER A 624 10.59 25.81 6.62
CA SER A 624 10.26 27.05 7.33
C SER A 624 10.52 26.94 8.84
N TRP A 625 10.17 25.80 9.45
CA TRP A 625 10.52 25.50 10.84
C TRP A 625 12.03 25.39 11.02
N ALA A 626 12.73 24.70 10.11
CA ALA A 626 14.16 24.43 10.22
C ALA A 626 15.03 25.70 10.08
N ALA A 627 14.66 26.63 9.19
CA ALA A 627 15.32 27.94 9.06
C ALA A 627 15.41 28.70 10.39
N LEU A 628 14.41 28.53 11.26
CA LEU A 628 14.31 29.19 12.56
C LEU A 628 14.83 28.30 13.71
N ASN A 629 14.51 27.01 13.71
CA ASN A 629 14.65 26.13 14.89
C ASN A 629 15.68 25.00 14.73
N ALA A 630 16.25 24.78 13.54
CA ALA A 630 17.33 23.80 13.40
C ALA A 630 18.65 24.37 13.95
N TRP A 631 19.23 23.63 14.89
CA TRP A 631 20.49 23.95 15.57
C TRP A 631 21.29 22.65 15.73
N VAL A 632 22.62 22.76 15.79
CA VAL A 632 23.53 21.63 16.00
C VAL A 632 24.59 21.97 17.05
N PRO A 633 25.17 20.95 17.72
CA PRO A 633 26.26 21.15 18.66
C PRO A 633 27.42 21.97 18.07
N PRO A 634 28.09 22.80 18.89
CA PRO A 634 29.33 23.46 18.50
C PRO A 634 30.48 22.44 18.39
N VAL A 635 31.63 22.88 17.87
CA VAL A 635 32.83 22.04 17.81
C VAL A 635 33.51 22.01 19.19
N TYR A 636 33.23 20.97 19.98
CA TYR A 636 33.69 20.82 21.37
C TYR A 636 35.21 20.70 21.60
N LYS A 637 36.03 20.60 20.56
CA LYS A 637 37.49 20.56 20.66
C LYS A 637 38.12 21.41 19.57
N GLU A 638 38.87 22.43 19.96
CA GLU A 638 39.57 23.30 19.01
C GLU A 638 40.60 22.50 18.20
N THR A 639 40.53 22.61 16.87
CA THR A 639 41.32 21.76 15.97
C THR A 639 42.60 22.43 15.45
N GLY A 640 42.90 23.65 15.90
CA GLY A 640 44.04 24.46 15.42
C GLY A 640 43.92 24.96 13.98
N ALA A 641 42.75 24.81 13.34
CA ALA A 641 42.46 25.29 11.99
C ALA A 641 41.45 26.45 12.07
N LYS A 642 41.65 27.51 11.28
CA LYS A 642 40.65 28.57 11.12
C LYS A 642 39.41 27.98 10.42
N PRO A 643 38.20 28.04 11.01
CA PRO A 643 37.00 27.61 10.32
C PRO A 643 36.65 28.58 9.18
N HIS A 644 36.12 28.06 8.08
CA HIS A 644 35.39 28.92 7.13
C HIS A 644 34.21 29.56 7.87
N THR A 645 34.01 30.86 7.64
CA THR A 645 32.99 31.64 8.33
C THR A 645 31.89 31.98 7.33
N PHE A 646 30.79 31.23 7.39
CA PHE A 646 29.56 31.54 6.65
C PHE A 646 28.77 32.62 7.38
N SER A 647 27.87 33.32 6.69
CA SER A 647 27.08 34.43 7.27
C SER A 647 26.20 33.99 8.45
N TYR A 648 25.86 32.70 8.51
CA TYR A 648 25.12 32.06 9.59
C TYR A 648 25.99 31.49 10.72
N SER A 649 27.30 31.30 10.54
CA SER A 649 28.18 30.65 11.53
C SER A 649 28.32 31.43 12.85
N SER A 650 28.03 32.73 12.83
CA SER A 650 28.01 33.59 14.02
C SER A 650 26.76 33.41 14.89
N ARG A 651 25.68 32.83 14.35
CA ARG A 651 24.38 32.70 15.02
C ARG A 651 24.43 31.56 16.04
N LYS A 652 24.09 31.89 17.28
CA LYS A 652 24.18 31.01 18.45
C LYS A 652 22.84 30.95 19.19
N PHE A 653 22.55 29.80 19.79
CA PHE A 653 21.33 29.55 20.57
C PHE A 653 21.64 28.66 21.80
N PRO A 654 20.90 28.76 22.91
CA PRO A 654 21.06 27.81 24.02
C PRO A 654 20.84 26.36 23.59
N ALA A 655 21.54 25.41 24.21
CA ALA A 655 21.39 23.99 23.87
C ALA A 655 19.93 23.52 24.10
N PRO A 656 19.25 22.95 23.09
CA PRO A 656 17.87 22.49 23.21
C PRO A 656 17.78 21.24 24.11
N PRO A 657 16.56 20.79 24.47
CA PRO A 657 16.33 19.45 24.99
C PRO A 657 16.98 18.37 24.08
N LEU A 658 17.75 17.46 24.67
CA LEU A 658 18.46 16.40 23.95
C LEU A 658 17.61 15.13 23.82
N ALA A 659 17.72 14.43 22.69
CA ALA A 659 17.19 13.08 22.52
C ALA A 659 18.21 12.02 23.03
N PRO A 660 17.79 10.78 23.37
CA PRO A 660 18.71 9.72 23.78
C PRO A 660 19.80 9.41 22.76
N HIS A 661 19.52 9.53 21.45
CA HIS A 661 20.47 9.33 20.35
C HIS A 661 21.21 10.59 19.90
N ASP A 662 21.06 11.73 20.58
CA ASP A 662 21.89 12.90 20.29
C ASP A 662 23.37 12.64 20.63
N PRO A 663 24.32 13.32 19.95
CA PRO A 663 25.75 13.09 20.13
C PRO A 663 26.16 13.11 21.61
N ILE A 664 26.84 12.06 22.08
CA ILE A 664 27.20 11.92 23.51
C ILE A 664 28.08 13.09 24.01
N GLN A 665 28.74 13.82 23.10
CA GLN A 665 29.45 15.05 23.47
C GLN A 665 28.51 16.19 23.91
N ALA A 666 27.29 16.29 23.35
CA ALA A 666 26.29 17.24 23.81
C ALA A 666 25.69 16.84 25.17
N HIS A 667 25.55 15.54 25.43
CA HIS A 667 25.20 15.04 26.77
C HIS A 667 26.30 15.34 27.81
N GLN A 668 27.57 15.16 27.45
CA GLN A 668 28.74 15.52 28.28
C GLN A 668 28.84 17.04 28.55
N ASP A 669 28.63 17.85 27.52
CA ASP A 669 28.59 19.32 27.60
C ASP A 669 27.43 19.82 28.47
N ARG A 670 26.23 19.24 28.33
CA ARG A 670 25.07 19.51 29.19
C ARG A 670 25.33 19.11 30.64
N ALA A 671 26.01 17.98 30.87
CA ALA A 671 26.40 17.51 32.20
C ALA A 671 27.50 18.37 32.87
N SER A 672 28.22 19.21 32.12
CA SER A 672 29.23 20.12 32.69
C SER A 672 28.65 21.26 33.54
N GLY A 673 27.34 21.53 33.41
CA GLY A 673 26.67 22.68 34.04
C GLY A 673 26.86 24.02 33.30
N GLN A 674 27.74 24.10 32.30
CA GLN A 674 27.92 25.27 31.44
C GLN A 674 27.94 24.89 29.94
N PRO A 675 26.80 24.38 29.40
CA PRO A 675 26.73 23.92 28.01
C PRO A 675 27.04 25.03 27.01
N LEU A 676 27.89 24.73 26.03
CA LEU A 676 28.22 25.67 24.97
C LEU A 676 27.00 25.93 24.06
N PRO A 677 26.81 27.19 23.60
CA PRO A 677 25.68 27.51 22.73
C PRO A 677 25.82 26.82 21.36
N TRP A 678 24.73 26.22 20.92
CA TRP A 678 24.59 25.55 19.63
C TRP A 678 24.59 26.57 18.49
N VAL A 679 24.99 26.10 17.31
CA VAL A 679 25.17 26.90 16.10
C VAL A 679 24.22 26.43 14.99
N ARG A 680 24.07 27.23 13.93
CA ARG A 680 23.31 26.79 12.75
C ARG A 680 23.96 25.55 12.09
N PRO A 681 23.15 24.60 11.58
CA PRO A 681 23.67 23.53 10.75
C PRO A 681 24.11 24.07 9.39
N ASP A 682 25.03 23.39 8.73
CA ASP A 682 25.47 23.73 7.38
C ASP A 682 24.47 23.20 6.31
N TYR A 683 23.77 22.10 6.61
CA TYR A 683 22.69 21.50 5.80
C TYR A 683 21.47 21.13 6.64
N VAL A 684 20.29 21.15 6.02
CA VAL A 684 19.09 20.45 6.51
C VAL A 684 18.74 19.36 5.51
N ILE A 685 18.46 18.16 6.02
CA ILE A 685 18.29 16.94 5.22
C ILE A 685 16.83 16.48 5.35
N LYS A 686 16.23 16.05 4.23
CA LYS A 686 14.97 15.30 4.22
C LYS A 686 15.28 13.85 3.87
N VAL A 687 14.61 12.95 4.57
CA VAL A 687 14.71 11.49 4.46
C VAL A 687 13.29 10.93 4.53
N ASP A 688 12.93 9.93 3.72
CA ASP A 688 11.63 9.26 3.80
C ASP A 688 11.57 8.13 4.86
N ASP A 689 10.35 7.71 5.22
CA ASP A 689 10.04 6.82 6.35
C ASP A 689 10.39 5.33 6.14
N ASP A 690 11.02 5.01 5.01
CA ASP A 690 11.57 3.71 4.60
C ASP A 690 13.03 3.76 4.12
N SER A 691 13.72 4.90 4.28
CA SER A 691 15.13 5.04 3.93
C SER A 691 16.05 4.76 5.13
N PHE A 692 17.17 4.08 4.88
CA PHE A 692 18.25 3.88 5.85
C PHE A 692 19.44 4.81 5.51
N VAL A 693 20.15 5.31 6.53
CA VAL A 693 21.17 6.34 6.34
C VAL A 693 22.41 6.08 7.18
N MET A 694 23.55 5.81 6.53
CA MET A 694 24.87 5.84 7.16
C MET A 694 25.26 7.29 7.47
N LEU A 695 25.02 7.76 8.69
CA LEU A 695 25.17 9.18 9.05
C LEU A 695 26.58 9.71 8.84
N ALA A 696 27.60 8.90 9.17
CA ALA A 696 29.02 9.26 8.99
C ALA A 696 29.41 9.47 7.52
N GLU A 697 28.82 8.70 6.60
CA GLU A 697 29.03 8.83 5.15
C GLU A 697 28.31 10.06 4.60
N LEU A 698 27.04 10.27 4.99
CA LEU A 698 26.30 11.44 4.57
C LEU A 698 26.96 12.74 5.07
N GLU A 699 27.44 12.75 6.32
CA GLU A 699 28.22 13.87 6.87
C GLU A 699 29.57 14.06 6.15
N ALA A 700 30.21 12.98 5.68
CA ALA A 700 31.45 13.03 4.90
C ALA A 700 31.23 13.65 3.51
N ARG A 701 30.27 13.15 2.72
CA ARG A 701 29.97 13.66 1.36
C ARG A 701 29.53 15.12 1.39
N LEU A 702 28.62 15.49 2.30
CA LEU A 702 28.13 16.86 2.41
C LEU A 702 29.24 17.86 2.81
N ARG A 703 30.23 17.46 3.62
CA ARG A 703 31.40 18.32 3.93
C ARG A 703 32.32 18.54 2.73
N VAL A 704 32.58 17.50 1.93
CA VAL A 704 33.39 17.63 0.70
C VAL A 704 32.74 18.65 -0.22
N GLU A 705 31.42 18.55 -0.41
CA GLU A 705 30.66 19.52 -1.19
C GLU A 705 30.68 20.93 -0.58
N LEU A 706 30.46 21.09 0.73
CA LEU A 706 30.43 22.39 1.41
C LEU A 706 31.67 23.25 1.16
N PHE A 707 32.83 22.60 0.99
CA PHE A 707 34.13 23.25 0.78
C PHE A 707 34.70 23.09 -0.65
N ALA A 708 33.96 22.47 -1.57
CA ALA A 708 34.37 22.34 -2.97
C ALA A 708 34.23 23.68 -3.71
N ASP A 709 35.33 24.13 -4.34
CA ASP A 709 35.40 25.35 -5.15
C ASP A 709 34.26 25.39 -6.19
N ALA A 710 33.48 26.49 -6.22
CA ALA A 710 32.40 26.65 -7.19
C ALA A 710 32.86 26.40 -8.63
N ASN A 711 34.05 26.90 -8.98
CA ASN A 711 34.65 26.78 -10.32
C ASN A 711 35.02 25.35 -10.73
N LYS A 712 35.22 24.40 -9.80
CA LYS A 712 35.47 22.98 -10.16
C LYS A 712 34.23 22.29 -10.72
N SER A 713 33.04 22.69 -10.26
CA SER A 713 31.78 22.01 -10.58
C SER A 713 31.21 22.34 -11.97
N ALA A 714 31.63 23.45 -12.58
CA ALA A 714 31.12 23.91 -13.88
C ALA A 714 31.56 23.03 -15.07
N GLY A 715 32.57 22.16 -14.89
CA GLY A 715 33.09 21.28 -15.95
C GLY A 715 32.21 20.07 -16.30
N ALA A 716 31.10 19.84 -15.58
CA ALA A 716 30.25 18.65 -15.70
C ALA A 716 28.85 18.93 -16.32
N ALA A 717 28.68 20.05 -17.02
CA ALA A 717 27.47 20.35 -17.78
C ALA A 717 27.66 19.94 -19.27
N PRO A 718 26.73 19.18 -19.89
CA PRO A 718 26.81 18.89 -21.32
C PRO A 718 26.76 20.17 -22.16
N SER A 719 27.76 20.40 -22.99
CA SER A 719 27.82 21.56 -23.88
C SER A 719 26.81 21.41 -25.03
N HIS A 720 25.86 22.33 -25.12
CA HIS A 720 24.94 22.41 -26.25
C HIS A 720 25.68 22.92 -27.51
N THR A 721 26.19 21.99 -28.32
CA THR A 721 26.69 22.28 -29.67
C THR A 721 25.52 22.55 -30.61
N THR A 722 25.11 23.81 -30.72
CA THR A 722 24.18 24.26 -31.76
C THR A 722 24.93 24.53 -33.07
N ASP A 723 25.03 23.51 -33.92
CA ASP A 723 25.44 23.69 -35.31
C ASP A 723 24.37 24.48 -36.07
N LEU A 724 24.72 25.68 -36.57
CA LEU A 724 23.92 26.37 -37.59
C LEU A 724 24.73 27.41 -38.37
N SER A 725 25.10 27.02 -39.60
CA SER A 725 25.41 27.88 -40.75
C SER A 725 26.35 29.09 -40.59
N SER A 726 27.51 28.99 -41.24
CA SER A 726 28.37 30.12 -41.61
C SER A 726 27.65 31.22 -42.40
N HIS A 727 27.89 32.50 -42.06
CA HIS A 727 28.31 33.55 -43.02
C HIS A 727 28.89 34.77 -42.27
N PRO A 728 29.89 35.49 -42.82
CA PRO A 728 30.55 36.60 -42.12
C PRO A 728 30.00 37.98 -42.54
N THR A 729 29.88 38.94 -41.61
CA THR A 729 29.76 40.37 -41.97
C THR A 729 30.29 41.30 -40.87
N LEU A 730 30.74 42.48 -41.31
CA LEU A 730 31.63 43.44 -40.66
C LEU A 730 31.19 44.02 -39.29
N SER A 731 32.22 44.48 -38.59
CA SER A 731 32.26 45.52 -37.54
C SER A 731 31.21 46.63 -37.59
N HIS A 732 30.85 47.16 -36.41
CA HIS A 732 31.30 48.51 -36.06
C HIS A 732 31.43 48.73 -34.54
N LYS A 733 32.21 49.73 -34.14
CA LYS A 733 32.16 50.31 -32.77
C LYS A 733 30.95 51.21 -32.67
N GLU A 734 30.38 51.33 -31.47
CA GLU A 734 29.97 52.66 -31.00
C GLU A 734 30.12 52.81 -29.48
N THR A 735 30.24 54.05 -29.03
CA THR A 735 30.65 54.42 -27.67
C THR A 735 29.61 55.35 -27.06
N THR A 736 29.18 55.10 -25.83
CA THR A 736 28.67 56.19 -24.98
C THR A 736 28.85 55.86 -23.50
N SER A 737 29.37 56.83 -22.75
CA SER A 737 29.55 56.77 -21.31
C SER A 737 28.41 57.50 -20.60
N THR A 738 28.08 57.09 -19.37
CA THR A 738 27.79 58.06 -18.30
C THR A 738 27.83 57.42 -16.90
N LEU A 739 28.66 58.01 -16.04
CA LEU A 739 28.50 58.17 -14.58
C LEU A 739 27.98 56.97 -13.74
N SER A 740 28.92 56.25 -13.13
CA SER A 740 28.67 55.44 -11.93
C SER A 740 28.71 56.30 -10.65
N PRO A 741 27.73 56.16 -9.73
CA PRO A 741 27.86 56.58 -8.35
C PRO A 741 28.30 55.40 -7.45
N TYR A 742 29.60 55.33 -7.15
CA TYR A 742 30.21 54.67 -5.98
C TYR A 742 29.44 53.48 -5.36
N VAL A 743 29.55 52.30 -5.97
CA VAL A 743 29.30 51.02 -5.25
C VAL A 743 30.59 50.66 -4.49
N PRO A 744 30.54 50.38 -3.17
CA PRO A 744 31.73 49.93 -2.43
C PRO A 744 32.29 48.61 -2.99
N ALA A 745 33.58 48.36 -2.77
CA ALA A 745 34.26 47.18 -3.30
C ALA A 745 33.53 45.87 -2.91
N HIS A 746 33.29 45.00 -3.90
CA HIS A 746 32.58 43.73 -3.74
C HIS A 746 33.35 42.76 -2.82
N SER A 747 33.07 42.85 -1.52
CA SER A 747 33.55 41.95 -0.47
C SER A 747 32.39 41.14 0.08
N SER A 748 31.94 40.15 -0.69
CA SER A 748 30.89 39.21 -0.26
C SER A 748 31.07 37.84 -0.89
N SER A 749 31.79 36.95 -0.21
CA SER A 749 31.65 35.51 -0.43
C SER A 749 30.23 35.09 -0.03
N ALA A 750 29.36 34.85 -1.00
CA ALA A 750 28.02 34.33 -0.71
C ALA A 750 28.12 32.92 -0.10
N ASP A 751 27.26 32.61 0.86
CA ASP A 751 27.20 31.27 1.44
C ASP A 751 26.80 30.24 0.36
N PRO A 752 27.37 29.02 0.39
CA PRO A 752 27.14 28.02 -0.66
C PRO A 752 25.67 27.59 -0.74
N LEU A 753 25.14 27.60 -1.97
CA LEU A 753 23.78 27.16 -2.30
C LEU A 753 23.84 25.78 -2.93
N ILE A 754 23.66 24.73 -2.14
CA ILE A 754 23.86 23.34 -2.57
C ILE A 754 22.57 22.54 -2.37
N TYR A 755 22.07 21.96 -3.46
CA TYR A 755 20.99 20.97 -3.46
C TYR A 755 21.61 19.61 -3.82
N TRP A 756 21.67 18.71 -2.86
CA TRP A 756 22.38 17.43 -2.95
C TRP A 756 21.40 16.26 -2.81
N GLY A 757 21.54 15.19 -3.60
CA GLY A 757 20.70 13.99 -3.48
C GLY A 757 20.67 13.14 -4.74
N TYR A 758 19.71 12.22 -4.84
CA TYR A 758 19.56 11.38 -6.03
C TYR A 758 18.96 12.15 -7.21
N LEU A 759 19.78 12.61 -8.16
CA LEU A 759 19.30 13.43 -9.27
C LEU A 759 18.54 12.62 -10.32
N VAL A 760 17.21 12.71 -10.28
CA VAL A 760 16.30 12.23 -11.33
C VAL A 760 16.15 13.31 -12.40
N THR A 761 16.36 12.93 -13.66
CA THR A 761 16.09 13.79 -14.83
C THR A 761 15.23 13.04 -15.84
N ASN A 762 14.55 13.78 -16.71
CA ASN A 762 13.85 13.34 -17.90
C ASN A 762 13.63 14.59 -18.78
N ARG A 763 13.20 14.45 -20.04
CA ARG A 763 12.95 15.57 -20.98
C ARG A 763 12.01 16.66 -20.45
N LEU A 764 11.17 16.36 -19.45
CA LEU A 764 10.21 17.30 -18.85
C LEU A 764 10.54 17.67 -17.39
N HIS A 765 11.37 16.91 -16.68
CA HIS A 765 11.49 16.97 -15.22
C HIS A 765 12.95 16.83 -14.77
N ARG A 766 13.31 17.52 -13.68
CA ARG A 766 14.62 17.46 -13.00
C ARG A 766 14.37 17.71 -11.52
N PHE A 767 14.68 16.75 -10.65
CA PHE A 767 14.41 16.79 -9.22
C PHE A 767 15.35 15.84 -8.46
N MET A 768 15.50 15.99 -7.15
CA MET A 768 16.10 14.94 -6.32
C MET A 768 15.01 13.96 -5.88
N ALA A 769 15.30 12.67 -5.88
CA ALA A 769 14.35 11.63 -5.47
C ALA A 769 13.92 11.78 -3.99
N GLY A 770 12.80 11.15 -3.63
CA GLY A 770 12.16 11.34 -2.32
C GLY A 770 12.98 10.76 -1.16
N GLU A 771 13.61 9.61 -1.40
CA GLU A 771 14.35 8.78 -0.46
C GLU A 771 15.26 9.62 0.45
N LEU A 772 16.14 10.42 -0.16
CA LEU A 772 17.01 11.34 0.56
C LEU A 772 17.51 12.51 -0.31
N TYR A 773 17.42 13.72 0.24
CA TYR A 773 18.14 14.89 -0.29
C TYR A 773 18.48 15.89 0.83
N ALA A 774 19.48 16.75 0.58
CA ALA A 774 19.93 17.79 1.49
C ALA A 774 19.93 19.17 0.82
N LEU A 775 19.58 20.20 1.59
CA LEU A 775 19.65 21.62 1.22
C LEU A 775 20.65 22.32 2.14
N SER A 776 21.58 23.11 1.59
CA SER A 776 22.41 23.98 2.44
C SER A 776 21.54 24.99 3.18
N TRP A 777 21.94 25.40 4.38
CA TRP A 777 21.10 26.23 5.25
C TRP A 777 20.68 27.56 4.59
N SER A 778 21.50 28.13 3.70
CA SER A 778 21.20 29.36 2.96
C SER A 778 20.17 29.18 1.82
N ILE A 779 19.88 27.94 1.41
CA ILE A 779 18.67 27.62 0.63
C ILE A 779 17.46 27.55 1.56
N VAL A 780 17.57 26.89 2.71
CA VAL A 780 16.48 26.70 3.68
C VAL A 780 15.95 28.04 4.24
N ASP A 781 16.87 28.95 4.60
CA ASP A 781 16.55 30.31 5.06
C ASP A 781 15.82 31.13 3.99
N TRP A 782 16.20 30.98 2.71
CA TRP A 782 15.49 31.59 1.58
C TRP A 782 14.10 30.96 1.34
N VAL A 783 14.01 29.62 1.29
CA VAL A 783 12.74 28.86 1.14
C VAL A 783 11.71 29.29 2.18
N SER A 784 12.13 29.55 3.43
CA SER A 784 11.24 30.01 4.51
C SER A 784 10.67 31.43 4.32
N LYS A 785 11.35 32.28 3.54
CA LYS A 785 11.06 33.72 3.42
C LYS A 785 10.32 34.03 2.13
N ASP A 786 10.74 33.44 1.02
CA ASP A 786 10.29 33.79 -0.33
C ASP A 786 8.75 33.69 -0.49
N PRO A 787 8.08 34.76 -0.97
CA PRO A 787 6.63 34.77 -1.11
C PRO A 787 6.14 33.94 -2.32
N ALA A 788 6.96 33.75 -3.36
CA ALA A 788 6.59 32.95 -4.52
C ALA A 788 6.60 31.45 -4.19
N ILE A 789 7.52 31.00 -3.34
CA ILE A 789 7.59 29.62 -2.84
C ILE A 789 6.35 29.25 -2.01
N LYS A 790 5.81 30.18 -1.21
CA LYS A 790 4.62 29.95 -0.38
C LYS A 790 3.35 29.65 -1.19
N LEU A 791 3.31 30.08 -2.46
CA LEU A 791 2.24 29.77 -3.43
C LEU A 791 2.47 28.43 -4.17
N LEU A 792 3.59 27.74 -3.93
CA LEU A 792 4.05 26.56 -4.66
C LEU A 792 4.26 25.35 -3.74
N THR A 793 3.33 25.19 -2.80
CA THR A 793 3.40 24.22 -1.70
C THR A 793 2.56 22.96 -1.92
N HIS A 794 1.78 22.90 -3.00
CA HIS A 794 0.86 21.79 -3.30
C HIS A 794 1.34 20.93 -4.49
N GLY A 795 1.32 19.61 -4.30
CA GLY A 795 1.78 18.62 -5.28
C GLY A 795 2.77 17.63 -4.67
N ALA A 796 3.32 16.75 -5.49
CA ALA A 796 4.39 15.84 -5.05
C ALA A 796 5.61 16.65 -4.56
N GLU A 797 6.12 16.23 -3.40
CA GLU A 797 7.12 16.90 -2.58
C GLU A 797 8.41 17.16 -3.37
N ASP A 798 9.05 16.07 -3.79
CA ASP A 798 10.25 15.99 -4.64
C ASP A 798 10.27 17.05 -5.76
N LYS A 799 9.13 17.16 -6.46
CA LYS A 799 8.92 18.02 -7.61
C LYS A 799 8.57 19.45 -7.24
N GLN A 800 8.00 19.72 -6.06
CA GLN A 800 7.87 21.09 -5.54
C GLN A 800 9.22 21.62 -5.07
N THR A 801 9.97 20.85 -4.26
CA THR A 801 11.31 21.24 -3.81
C THR A 801 12.20 21.59 -4.99
N ALA A 802 12.23 20.74 -6.02
CA ALA A 802 12.97 20.99 -7.26
C ALA A 802 12.40 22.11 -8.16
N LYS A 803 11.12 22.46 -8.02
CA LYS A 803 10.50 23.62 -8.69
C LYS A 803 10.91 24.92 -8.01
N TRP A 804 11.04 24.94 -6.68
CA TRP A 804 11.58 26.10 -5.95
C TRP A 804 13.00 26.40 -6.41
N MET A 805 13.89 25.41 -6.46
CA MET A 805 15.29 25.64 -6.87
C MET A 805 15.43 26.25 -8.27
N LYS A 806 14.51 25.93 -9.20
CA LYS A 806 14.49 26.52 -10.55
C LYS A 806 14.04 27.98 -10.60
N ILE A 807 13.37 28.48 -9.55
CA ILE A 807 12.95 29.89 -9.45
C ILE A 807 14.12 30.79 -9.05
N ARG A 808 15.09 30.25 -8.28
CA ARG A 808 16.35 30.95 -7.97
C ARG A 808 17.35 30.95 -9.13
N GLY A 809 17.20 30.02 -10.06
CA GLY A 809 18.06 29.89 -11.24
C GLY A 809 19.42 29.28 -10.91
N ASP A 810 20.43 29.64 -11.71
CA ASP A 810 21.70 28.92 -11.80
C ASP A 810 22.67 29.20 -10.63
N GLU A 811 22.27 29.99 -9.63
CA GLU A 811 23.04 30.15 -8.37
C GLU A 811 23.16 28.83 -7.57
N ILE A 812 22.18 27.92 -7.73
CA ILE A 812 22.11 26.69 -6.94
C ILE A 812 22.94 25.59 -7.61
N ARG A 813 23.95 25.08 -6.90
CA ARG A 813 24.71 23.90 -7.31
C ARG A 813 23.90 22.64 -7.04
N TRP A 814 23.48 21.97 -8.11
CA TRP A 814 22.84 20.66 -8.05
C TRP A 814 23.91 19.56 -8.03
N VAL A 815 23.98 18.78 -6.96
CA VAL A 815 24.97 17.71 -6.78
C VAL A 815 24.25 16.37 -6.75
N SER A 816 24.70 15.42 -7.56
CA SER A 816 24.08 14.09 -7.68
C SER A 816 24.88 13.03 -6.92
N GLU A 817 24.20 12.27 -6.07
CA GLU A 817 24.67 10.99 -5.53
C GLU A 817 23.73 9.88 -6.04
N ARG A 818 24.26 8.74 -6.48
CA ARG A 818 23.45 7.66 -7.10
C ARG A 818 23.86 6.24 -6.73
N CYS A 819 24.99 6.03 -6.05
CA CYS A 819 25.43 4.73 -5.56
C CYS A 819 24.94 4.49 -4.11
N TRP A 820 24.86 5.55 -3.31
CA TRP A 820 24.64 5.44 -1.86
C TRP A 820 23.25 5.88 -1.37
N ILE A 821 22.33 6.18 -2.28
CA ILE A 821 20.91 6.47 -2.00
C ILE A 821 20.08 5.44 -2.78
N TYR A 822 19.52 4.47 -2.07
CA TYR A 822 18.74 3.36 -2.63
C TYR A 822 17.70 2.87 -1.60
N ASN A 823 16.62 2.24 -2.09
CA ASN A 823 15.57 1.67 -1.25
C ASN A 823 15.96 0.28 -0.71
N HIS A 824 15.31 -0.15 0.37
CA HIS A 824 15.50 -1.48 0.97
C HIS A 824 15.42 -2.60 -0.10
N PRO A 825 16.33 -3.61 -0.11
CA PRO A 825 16.47 -4.58 -1.21
C PRO A 825 15.16 -5.29 -1.62
N ARG A 826 14.23 -5.48 -0.66
CA ARG A 826 12.92 -6.14 -0.89
C ARG A 826 11.78 -5.19 -1.32
N SER A 827 12.05 -3.92 -1.65
CA SER A 827 10.98 -2.97 -2.02
C SER A 827 10.43 -3.14 -3.45
N GLY A 828 11.26 -3.62 -4.39
CA GLY A 828 10.84 -3.87 -5.78
C GLY A 828 10.63 -2.61 -6.62
N THR A 829 11.23 -1.48 -6.21
CA THR A 829 11.33 -0.25 -7.03
C THR A 829 12.55 -0.29 -7.95
N VAL A 830 12.65 0.56 -8.97
CA VAL A 830 13.89 0.65 -9.78
C VAL A 830 15.13 1.08 -8.97
N TYR A 831 14.91 1.71 -7.81
CA TYR A 831 15.96 2.13 -6.88
C TYR A 831 16.37 1.03 -5.87
N THR A 832 16.18 -0.27 -6.15
CA THR A 832 16.67 -1.36 -5.28
C THR A 832 17.85 -2.14 -5.84
N HIS A 833 18.85 -2.34 -5.00
CA HIS A 833 19.88 -3.38 -5.07
C HIS A 833 20.11 -3.95 -3.66
N GLY A 834 21.05 -4.87 -3.48
CA GLY A 834 21.37 -5.42 -2.16
C GLY A 834 22.02 -4.41 -1.22
N PHE A 835 22.12 -4.78 0.06
CA PHE A 835 22.85 -4.00 1.04
C PHE A 835 24.32 -3.87 0.60
N LEU A 836 24.67 -2.65 0.18
CA LEU A 836 25.93 -2.31 -0.44
C LEU A 836 26.96 -1.88 0.60
N PHE A 837 28.08 -2.60 0.65
CA PHE A 837 29.21 -2.28 1.51
C PHE A 837 30.37 -1.64 0.74
N PRO A 838 31.28 -0.93 1.42
CA PRO A 838 32.46 -0.32 0.80
C PRO A 838 33.36 -1.32 0.07
N SER A 839 33.45 -2.56 0.56
CA SER A 839 34.16 -3.65 -0.11
C SER A 839 33.58 -3.94 -1.51
N GLU A 840 32.27 -4.22 -1.61
CA GLU A 840 31.60 -4.50 -2.89
C GLU A 840 31.57 -3.27 -3.81
N ALA A 841 31.28 -2.06 -3.30
CA ALA A 841 31.36 -0.85 -4.12
C ALA A 841 32.76 -0.65 -4.74
N THR A 842 33.82 -1.08 -4.04
CA THR A 842 35.19 -1.06 -4.56
C THR A 842 35.44 -2.17 -5.60
N ARG A 843 34.92 -3.40 -5.40
CA ARG A 843 34.97 -4.48 -6.41
C ARG A 843 34.22 -4.11 -7.68
N VAL A 844 33.01 -3.58 -7.55
CA VAL A 844 32.20 -3.05 -8.63
C VAL A 844 32.98 -2.00 -9.43
N LYS A 845 33.67 -1.08 -8.73
CA LYS A 845 34.51 -0.07 -9.38
C LYS A 845 35.69 -0.71 -10.13
N SER A 846 36.46 -1.62 -9.52
CA SER A 846 37.58 -2.28 -10.22
C SER A 846 37.12 -3.11 -11.42
N ASN A 847 35.95 -3.75 -11.35
CA ASN A 847 35.42 -4.59 -12.42
C ASN A 847 34.86 -3.78 -13.59
N LEU A 848 34.50 -2.51 -13.39
CA LEU A 848 34.00 -1.60 -14.43
C LEU A 848 35.04 -0.62 -14.99
N VAL A 849 36.23 -0.50 -14.37
CA VAL A 849 37.37 0.26 -14.92
C VAL A 849 37.81 -0.14 -16.35
N PRO A 850 37.63 -1.39 -16.84
CA PRO A 850 37.94 -1.73 -18.23
C PRO A 850 37.06 -1.07 -19.30
N TYR A 851 35.91 -0.48 -18.94
CA TYR A 851 35.05 0.23 -19.89
C TYR A 851 35.57 1.66 -20.11
N PRO A 852 35.65 2.15 -21.37
CA PRO A 852 36.18 3.47 -21.65
C PRO A 852 35.29 4.58 -21.05
N ASP A 853 35.91 5.61 -20.46
CA ASP A 853 35.22 6.72 -19.77
C ASP A 853 34.07 7.32 -20.60
N LYS A 854 34.23 7.40 -21.91
CA LYS A 854 33.19 7.91 -22.81
C LYS A 854 31.92 7.04 -22.78
N ALA A 855 32.04 5.70 -22.81
CA ALA A 855 30.89 4.81 -22.73
C ALA A 855 30.21 4.90 -21.36
N LEU A 856 31.00 5.07 -20.29
CA LEU A 856 30.47 5.31 -18.95
C LEU A 856 29.65 6.61 -18.93
N GLN A 857 30.21 7.72 -19.42
CA GLN A 857 29.52 9.00 -19.53
C GLN A 857 28.29 8.95 -20.44
N ASP A 858 28.37 8.33 -21.62
CA ASP A 858 27.27 8.24 -22.58
C ASP A 858 26.06 7.49 -21.97
N VAL A 859 26.27 6.44 -21.17
CA VAL A 859 25.19 5.74 -20.43
C VAL A 859 24.71 6.56 -19.22
N LEU A 860 25.62 7.14 -18.40
CA LEU A 860 25.26 7.98 -17.25
C LEU A 860 24.36 9.17 -17.63
N ASN A 861 24.53 9.68 -18.86
CA ASN A 861 23.75 10.76 -19.46
C ASN A 861 22.48 10.26 -20.21
N SER A 862 22.50 9.06 -20.81
CA SER A 862 21.37 8.56 -21.64
C SER A 862 20.34 7.71 -20.89
N SER A 863 20.66 7.16 -19.70
CA SER A 863 19.80 6.30 -18.86
C SER A 863 18.48 6.94 -18.36
N LEU A 864 18.18 8.16 -18.81
CA LEU A 864 17.04 8.99 -18.41
C LEU A 864 16.35 9.66 -19.61
N VAL A 865 16.67 9.20 -20.84
CA VAL A 865 16.13 9.72 -22.09
C VAL A 865 15.34 8.62 -22.81
N PRO A 866 14.02 8.78 -23.03
CA PRO A 866 13.23 7.83 -23.82
C PRO A 866 13.85 7.65 -25.22
N GLY A 867 14.21 6.40 -25.56
CA GLY A 867 14.90 6.06 -26.82
C GLY A 867 16.44 6.05 -26.75
N GLY A 868 17.04 6.03 -25.56
CA GLY A 868 18.47 5.73 -25.41
C GLY A 868 18.83 4.28 -25.77
N THR A 869 20.12 3.96 -25.80
CA THR A 869 20.59 2.56 -25.85
C THR A 869 20.23 1.85 -24.54
N PRO A 870 19.74 0.60 -24.58
CA PRO A 870 19.38 -0.14 -23.36
C PRO A 870 20.60 -0.31 -22.44
N THR A 871 20.36 -0.20 -21.13
CA THR A 871 21.38 -0.39 -20.10
C THR A 871 22.05 -1.77 -20.23
N PRO A 872 23.40 -1.87 -20.27
CA PRO A 872 24.08 -3.16 -20.23
C PRO A 872 23.71 -3.94 -18.96
N SER A 873 23.43 -5.23 -19.10
CA SER A 873 23.04 -6.14 -17.99
C SER A 873 23.93 -5.98 -16.77
N ASP A 874 25.24 -5.96 -17.01
CA ASP A 874 26.27 -6.06 -15.98
C ASP A 874 26.41 -4.75 -15.18
N TRP A 875 25.85 -3.65 -15.71
CA TRP A 875 25.88 -2.32 -15.10
C TRP A 875 24.67 -2.08 -14.19
N ALA A 876 23.56 -2.80 -14.43
CA ALA A 876 22.35 -2.76 -13.63
C ALA A 876 22.13 -4.01 -12.75
N TYR A 877 22.90 -5.08 -12.98
CA TYR A 877 22.84 -6.34 -12.22
C TYR A 877 22.95 -6.10 -10.70
N SER A 878 22.03 -6.70 -9.94
CA SER A 878 22.13 -6.86 -8.49
C SER A 878 21.96 -8.33 -8.15
N SER A 879 22.71 -8.81 -7.15
CA SER A 879 22.59 -10.20 -6.69
C SER A 879 21.25 -10.52 -6.03
N VAL A 880 20.44 -9.50 -5.66
CA VAL A 880 19.19 -9.66 -4.91
C VAL A 880 18.02 -8.81 -5.43
N SER A 881 18.21 -8.08 -6.53
CA SER A 881 17.17 -7.26 -7.16
C SER A 881 17.10 -7.57 -8.65
N THR A 882 15.90 -7.93 -9.12
CA THR A 882 15.61 -8.17 -10.54
C THR A 882 14.39 -7.35 -10.90
N PHE A 883 14.48 -6.54 -11.95
CA PHE A 883 13.43 -5.59 -12.28
C PHE A 883 12.07 -6.29 -12.53
N GLY A 884 11.01 -5.73 -11.94
CA GLY A 884 9.64 -6.25 -12.02
C GLY A 884 9.38 -7.52 -11.20
N VAL A 885 10.40 -8.11 -10.56
CA VAL A 885 10.30 -9.36 -9.79
C VAL A 885 10.47 -9.06 -8.30
N ARG A 886 9.60 -9.61 -7.46
CA ARG A 886 9.78 -9.55 -5.99
C ARG A 886 10.92 -10.48 -5.59
N TYR A 887 11.83 -10.01 -4.73
CA TYR A 887 12.88 -10.85 -4.16
C TYR A 887 12.29 -12.12 -3.53
N ALA A 888 12.90 -13.25 -3.87
CA ALA A 888 12.82 -14.52 -3.17
C ALA A 888 14.24 -14.90 -2.71
N PRO A 889 14.41 -15.65 -1.61
CA PRO A 889 15.72 -16.12 -1.19
C PRO A 889 16.33 -17.04 -2.26
N PRO A 890 17.67 -17.06 -2.40
CA PRO A 890 18.36 -17.76 -3.49
C PRO A 890 18.19 -19.29 -3.46
N ILE A 891 17.89 -19.84 -2.28
CA ILE A 891 17.45 -21.23 -2.02
C ILE A 891 16.44 -21.21 -0.85
N PRO A 892 15.58 -22.24 -0.71
CA PRO A 892 14.71 -22.39 0.46
C PRO A 892 15.49 -22.66 1.76
N ASP A 893 14.76 -22.69 2.88
CA ASP A 893 15.18 -23.19 4.21
C ASP A 893 16.44 -22.56 4.84
N LEU A 894 16.88 -21.40 4.35
CA LEU A 894 17.91 -20.57 5.00
C LEU A 894 17.49 -20.16 6.41
N THR A 895 18.43 -20.22 7.36
CA THR A 895 18.25 -19.61 8.69
C THR A 895 18.07 -18.10 8.58
N ILE A 896 17.50 -17.45 9.61
CA ILE A 896 17.25 -16.00 9.61
C ILE A 896 18.52 -15.21 9.24
N MET A 897 19.65 -15.53 9.87
CA MET A 897 20.94 -14.87 9.61
C MET A 897 21.42 -15.08 8.16
N GLN A 898 21.37 -16.31 7.66
CA GLN A 898 21.67 -16.63 6.25
C GLN A 898 20.74 -15.89 5.28
N SER A 899 19.46 -15.71 5.63
CA SER A 899 18.46 -15.01 4.81
C SER A 899 18.65 -13.48 4.76
N VAL A 900 19.28 -12.90 5.78
CA VAL A 900 19.71 -11.48 5.82
C VAL A 900 21.01 -11.31 5.05
N GLU A 901 21.98 -12.21 5.21
CA GLU A 901 23.22 -12.21 4.43
C GLU A 901 22.95 -12.46 2.93
N ALA A 902 21.90 -13.21 2.60
CA ALA A 902 21.38 -13.33 1.23
C ALA A 902 20.67 -12.06 0.70
N LEU A 903 20.65 -10.95 1.45
CA LEU A 903 20.30 -9.59 0.99
C LEU A 903 21.54 -8.70 0.77
N VAL A 904 22.74 -9.18 1.09
CA VAL A 904 23.99 -8.42 0.97
C VAL A 904 24.53 -8.53 -0.45
N GLU A 905 24.79 -7.38 -1.07
CA GLU A 905 25.27 -7.32 -2.45
C GLU A 905 26.71 -7.85 -2.54
N GLY A 906 26.94 -8.80 -3.45
CA GLY A 906 28.24 -9.46 -3.61
C GLY A 906 28.57 -10.57 -2.60
N SER A 907 27.70 -10.86 -1.62
CA SER A 907 27.92 -11.99 -0.69
C SER A 907 27.75 -13.34 -1.39
N GLU A 908 28.58 -14.34 -1.05
CA GLU A 908 28.45 -15.71 -1.57
C GLU A 908 27.03 -16.27 -1.34
N MET A 909 26.39 -15.92 -0.21
CA MET A 909 25.00 -16.29 0.11
C MET A 909 24.00 -15.82 -0.95
N SER A 910 24.12 -14.58 -1.45
CA SER A 910 23.22 -14.03 -2.49
C SER A 910 23.38 -14.72 -3.86
N THR A 911 24.54 -15.34 -4.09
CA THR A 911 24.88 -16.04 -5.33
C THR A 911 24.51 -17.53 -5.34
N LEU A 912 24.03 -18.08 -4.23
CA LEU A 912 23.57 -19.48 -4.16
C LEU A 912 22.44 -19.75 -5.17
N ARG A 913 22.37 -20.99 -5.66
CA ARG A 913 21.31 -21.48 -6.56
C ARG A 913 21.03 -22.93 -6.21
N GLU A 914 19.79 -23.38 -6.44
CA GLU A 914 19.40 -24.77 -6.25
C GLU A 914 20.26 -25.71 -7.12
N GLY A 915 20.76 -26.81 -6.54
CA GLY A 915 21.71 -27.71 -7.21
C GLY A 915 23.17 -27.23 -7.31
N SER A 916 23.52 -26.06 -6.74
CA SER A 916 24.91 -25.60 -6.63
C SER A 916 25.75 -26.53 -5.74
N PRO A 917 27.04 -26.80 -6.05
CA PRO A 917 27.93 -27.54 -5.16
C PRO A 917 28.33 -26.75 -3.89
N LYS A 918 27.98 -25.45 -3.79
CA LYS A 918 28.17 -24.66 -2.57
C LYS A 918 26.95 -24.78 -1.66
N THR A 919 27.14 -25.32 -0.45
CA THR A 919 26.08 -25.35 0.57
C THR A 919 25.91 -23.97 1.24
N PRO A 920 24.75 -23.67 1.85
CA PRO A 920 24.56 -22.44 2.61
C PRO A 920 25.46 -22.32 3.85
N GLU A 921 25.96 -23.42 4.41
CA GLU A 921 26.95 -23.43 5.50
C GLU A 921 28.31 -22.96 4.97
N TYR A 922 28.73 -23.46 3.81
CA TYR A 922 29.98 -23.07 3.15
C TYR A 922 29.97 -21.59 2.76
N ALA A 923 28.88 -21.11 2.15
CA ALA A 923 28.73 -19.70 1.79
C ALA A 923 28.60 -18.79 3.03
N TRP A 924 27.92 -19.24 4.08
CA TRP A 924 27.83 -18.52 5.36
C TRP A 924 29.19 -18.41 6.05
N ALA A 925 29.97 -19.50 6.10
CA ALA A 925 31.29 -19.52 6.69
C ALA A 925 32.25 -18.52 6.04
N ARG A 926 32.10 -18.29 4.72
CA ARG A 926 32.95 -17.42 3.89
C ARG A 926 32.43 -15.99 3.71
N ARG A 927 31.39 -15.58 4.45
CA ARG A 927 30.93 -14.18 4.48
C ARG A 927 32.05 -13.27 4.99
N GLU A 928 32.09 -12.02 4.53
CA GLU A 928 33.04 -11.04 5.08
C GLU A 928 32.64 -10.59 6.48
N GLY A 929 33.58 -10.43 7.41
CA GLY A 929 33.36 -9.75 8.69
C GLY A 929 33.14 -8.25 8.50
N ARG A 930 32.55 -7.57 9.49
CA ARG A 930 32.24 -6.13 9.39
C ARG A 930 33.49 -5.29 9.14
N LYS A 931 34.64 -5.64 9.72
CA LYS A 931 35.93 -4.99 9.43
C LYS A 931 36.30 -5.08 7.95
N THR A 932 36.10 -6.24 7.30
CA THR A 932 36.41 -6.43 5.87
C THR A 932 35.39 -5.73 4.97
N ARG A 933 34.09 -5.84 5.28
CA ARG A 933 33.00 -5.12 4.57
C ARG A 933 33.27 -3.61 4.52
N TYR A 934 33.61 -3.03 5.66
CA TYR A 934 33.97 -1.62 5.79
C TYR A 934 35.45 -1.33 5.50
N GLN A 935 36.22 -2.29 4.97
CA GLN A 935 37.62 -2.14 4.50
C GLN A 935 38.63 -1.66 5.55
N GLY A 936 38.42 -1.99 6.83
CA GLY A 936 39.15 -1.43 7.97
C GLY A 936 38.92 0.08 8.17
N ARG A 937 38.06 0.71 7.33
CA ARG A 937 37.65 2.09 7.46
C ARG A 937 36.58 2.15 8.54
N ARG A 938 36.72 3.15 9.38
CA ARG A 938 35.89 3.33 10.57
C ARG A 938 34.60 4.03 10.19
N VAL A 939 33.70 3.27 9.57
CA VAL A 939 32.41 3.73 9.00
C VAL A 939 31.31 2.69 9.21
N GLY A 940 30.04 3.09 9.10
CA GLY A 940 28.89 2.19 9.27
C GLY A 940 28.41 1.97 10.71
N GLY A 941 29.12 2.45 11.74
CA GLY A 941 28.70 2.31 13.15
C GLY A 941 27.53 3.21 13.59
N THR A 942 27.01 4.05 12.69
CA THR A 942 25.82 4.90 12.92
C THR A 942 24.93 4.87 11.70
N VAL A 943 23.95 3.96 11.70
CA VAL A 943 22.89 3.88 10.70
C VAL A 943 21.58 4.32 11.34
N VAL A 944 20.94 5.35 10.79
CA VAL A 944 19.51 5.58 11.06
C VAL A 944 18.74 4.59 10.20
N VAL A 945 18.04 3.66 10.85
CA VAL A 945 17.03 2.83 10.21
C VAL A 945 15.69 3.24 10.81
N HIS A 946 14.83 3.84 10.01
CA HIS A 946 13.43 4.06 10.36
C HIS A 946 12.57 3.36 9.31
N PHE A 947 11.53 2.66 9.74
CA PHE A 947 10.76 1.83 8.83
C PHE A 947 9.30 1.64 9.27
N ILE A 948 8.47 2.67 9.07
CA ILE A 948 7.05 2.65 9.48
C ILE A 948 6.26 1.58 8.70
N LYS A 949 6.62 1.34 7.44
CA LYS A 949 5.82 0.51 6.51
C LYS A 949 5.86 -1.00 6.82
N LYS A 950 6.95 -1.53 7.41
CA LYS A 950 7.20 -2.97 7.72
C LYS A 950 8.32 -3.19 8.76
N ASN A 951 7.98 -3.59 9.98
CA ASN A 951 8.96 -3.85 11.07
C ASN A 951 10.08 -4.84 10.69
N MET A 952 9.81 -5.83 9.82
CA MET A 952 10.82 -6.78 9.38
C MET A 952 12.00 -6.13 8.65
N TRP A 953 11.77 -5.09 7.84
CA TRP A 953 12.85 -4.44 7.09
C TRP A 953 13.75 -3.58 7.96
N TYR A 954 13.23 -3.07 9.09
CA TYR A 954 14.04 -2.47 10.14
C TYR A 954 15.03 -3.49 10.73
N LEU A 955 14.52 -4.68 11.12
CA LEU A 955 15.35 -5.75 11.68
C LEU A 955 16.34 -6.32 10.66
N GLU A 956 15.92 -6.56 9.42
CA GLU A 956 16.78 -7.04 8.33
C GLU A 956 17.92 -6.05 8.03
N THR A 957 17.65 -4.74 8.07
CA THR A 957 18.68 -3.69 7.87
C THR A 957 19.62 -3.57 9.07
N ALA A 958 19.11 -3.66 10.31
CA ALA A 958 19.93 -3.64 11.52
C ALA A 958 20.87 -4.85 11.58
N LEU A 959 20.33 -6.06 11.33
CA LEU A 959 21.08 -7.31 11.27
C LEU A 959 22.15 -7.32 10.17
N ALA A 960 21.90 -6.65 9.04
CA ALA A 960 22.88 -6.56 7.95
C ALA A 960 24.01 -5.56 8.22
N LEU A 961 23.69 -4.35 8.70
CA LEU A 961 24.64 -3.22 8.75
C LEU A 961 25.28 -3.01 10.13
N LEU A 962 24.54 -3.26 11.22
CA LEU A 962 24.96 -2.93 12.58
C LEU A 962 25.45 -4.16 13.36
N GLU A 963 24.74 -5.28 13.22
CA GLU A 963 25.04 -6.53 13.94
C GLU A 963 25.93 -7.48 13.12
N GLY A 964 26.42 -8.54 13.77
CA GLY A 964 27.37 -9.50 13.19
C GLY A 964 28.82 -9.24 13.56
N ASP A 965 29.68 -10.19 13.21
CA ASP A 965 31.05 -10.29 13.72
C ASP A 965 31.99 -9.26 13.08
N GLU A 966 32.93 -8.72 13.85
CA GLU A 966 33.98 -7.82 13.32
C GLU A 966 34.95 -8.56 12.38
N LEU A 967 35.29 -9.79 12.73
CA LEU A 967 35.98 -10.79 11.93
C LEU A 967 35.17 -12.09 12.01
N THR A 968 35.08 -12.82 10.91
CA THR A 968 34.56 -14.20 10.90
C THR A 968 35.65 -15.18 11.32
N GLY A 969 35.27 -16.37 11.81
CA GLY A 969 36.24 -17.41 12.19
C GLY A 969 37.20 -17.82 11.08
N THR A 970 36.83 -17.66 9.80
CA THR A 970 37.75 -17.86 8.65
C THR A 970 38.76 -16.73 8.47
N GLU A 971 38.42 -15.50 8.87
CA GLU A 971 39.34 -14.35 8.86
C GLU A 971 40.23 -14.34 10.11
N GLU A 972 39.73 -14.80 11.26
CA GLU A 972 40.52 -15.01 12.49
C GLU A 972 41.58 -16.10 12.31
N GLN A 973 41.26 -17.16 11.55
CA GLN A 973 42.20 -18.25 11.20
C GLN A 973 43.23 -17.85 10.12
N GLN A 974 43.21 -16.62 9.60
CA GLN A 974 44.19 -16.10 8.62
C GLN A 974 44.99 -14.88 9.14
N PRO A 975 45.80 -15.03 10.20
CA PRO A 975 46.62 -13.94 10.73
C PRO A 975 47.86 -13.67 9.87
N HIS A 976 47.98 -12.43 9.35
CA HIS A 976 49.09 -11.90 8.51
C HIS A 976 49.21 -12.59 7.13
N ASP A 977 49.15 -11.92 5.97
CA ASP A 977 49.71 -10.61 5.62
C ASP A 977 48.79 -9.66 4.83
N PHE A 978 47.54 -10.07 4.54
CA PHE A 978 46.69 -9.41 3.51
C PHE A 978 46.42 -7.90 3.70
N TYR A 979 46.50 -7.38 4.92
CA TYR A 979 46.28 -5.96 5.23
C TYR A 979 47.36 -5.00 4.69
N ARG A 980 48.38 -5.48 3.97
CA ARG A 980 49.45 -4.63 3.40
C ARG A 980 49.28 -4.22 1.94
N VAL A 981 48.31 -4.79 1.21
CA VAL A 981 48.03 -4.42 -0.20
C VAL A 981 47.14 -3.16 -0.26
N GLY A 982 47.73 -2.01 0.09
CA GLY A 982 47.04 -0.72 0.13
C GLY A 982 47.90 0.51 -0.17
N PHE A 983 49.22 0.33 -0.34
CA PHE A 983 50.13 1.37 -0.82
C PHE A 983 51.15 0.75 -1.79
N SER A 984 50.91 0.92 -3.09
CA SER A 984 51.86 0.66 -4.16
C SER A 984 51.99 1.94 -4.99
N ASP A 985 53.22 2.42 -5.18
CA ASP A 985 53.50 3.61 -6.00
C ASP A 985 52.92 3.45 -7.43
N PRO A 986 52.47 4.54 -8.08
CA PRO A 986 51.93 4.51 -9.44
C PRO A 986 53.05 4.35 -10.48
N GLY A 987 53.73 3.21 -10.50
CA GLY A 987 55.02 3.04 -11.19
C GLY A 987 55.42 1.64 -11.66
N THR A 988 54.53 0.63 -11.64
CA THR A 988 54.91 -0.73 -12.12
C THR A 988 53.77 -1.43 -12.87
N ARG A 989 54.08 -1.95 -14.08
CA ARG A 989 53.19 -2.86 -14.82
C ARG A 989 53.36 -4.29 -14.30
N ILE A 990 52.26 -4.99 -14.08
CA ILE A 990 52.24 -6.44 -13.84
C ILE A 990 51.89 -7.14 -15.16
N VAL A 991 52.59 -8.22 -15.47
CA VAL A 991 52.34 -9.09 -16.64
C VAL A 991 51.42 -10.23 -16.19
N VAL A 992 50.41 -10.53 -17.01
CA VAL A 992 49.51 -11.68 -16.79
C VAL A 992 50.15 -12.95 -17.35
N ALA A 993 50.05 -14.06 -16.62
CA ALA A 993 50.39 -15.39 -17.09
C ALA A 993 49.12 -16.20 -17.35
N GLU A 994 49.11 -17.01 -18.41
CA GLU A 994 47.98 -17.87 -18.80
C GLU A 994 48.05 -19.24 -18.10
N PRO A 995 46.92 -19.95 -17.93
CA PRO A 995 46.89 -21.29 -17.34
C PRO A 995 47.05 -22.42 -18.37
N GLU A 996 47.97 -23.34 -18.11
CA GLU A 996 48.10 -24.64 -18.82
C GLU A 996 46.96 -25.62 -18.41
N PRO A 997 46.59 -26.59 -19.27
CA PRO A 997 45.42 -27.45 -19.07
C PRO A 997 45.68 -28.69 -18.21
N VAL A 998 44.59 -29.25 -17.66
CA VAL A 998 44.60 -30.47 -16.82
C VAL A 998 44.53 -31.73 -17.70
N THR A 999 45.43 -32.70 -17.45
CA THR A 999 45.26 -34.09 -17.88
C THR A 999 44.63 -34.94 -16.77
N THR A 1000 43.73 -35.83 -17.16
CA THR A 1000 43.07 -36.81 -16.29
C THR A 1000 43.80 -38.15 -16.30
N ASP A 1001 43.84 -38.86 -15.17
CA ASP A 1001 43.83 -40.33 -15.18
C ASP A 1001 43.17 -40.89 -13.90
N LEU A 1002 42.81 -42.17 -13.91
CA LEU A 1002 41.78 -42.78 -13.05
C LEU A 1002 42.27 -44.01 -12.28
N LEU A 1003 41.82 -44.11 -11.01
CA LEU A 1003 41.71 -45.35 -10.19
C LEU A 1003 43.05 -46.05 -9.86
N ASP A 1004 43.18 -47.00 -8.94
CA ASP A 1004 42.20 -47.84 -8.24
C ASP A 1004 42.72 -48.30 -6.84
N SER A 1005 41.98 -49.21 -6.18
CA SER A 1005 42.31 -50.00 -4.97
C SER A 1005 42.03 -49.35 -3.60
N ALA A 1006 41.83 -50.20 -2.57
CA ALA A 1006 40.95 -49.85 -1.46
C ALA A 1006 41.23 -50.55 -0.11
N SER A 1007 40.97 -49.80 0.97
CA SER A 1007 40.62 -50.29 2.33
C SER A 1007 41.79 -50.91 3.15
N PRO A 1008 41.61 -51.33 4.44
CA PRO A 1008 42.36 -50.73 5.56
C PRO A 1008 42.97 -51.87 6.46
N PRO A 1009 43.10 -51.81 7.82
CA PRO A 1009 43.02 -50.72 8.81
C PRO A 1009 44.19 -50.73 9.84
N VAL A 1010 43.98 -50.08 11.01
CA VAL A 1010 44.53 -50.35 12.37
C VAL A 1010 45.45 -49.26 12.99
N GLU A 1011 45.08 -48.91 14.24
CA GLU A 1011 45.82 -48.26 15.35
C GLU A 1011 46.43 -46.84 15.20
N GLU A 1012 45.69 -45.89 15.79
CA GLU A 1012 46.20 -44.87 16.73
C GLU A 1012 47.19 -45.47 17.77
N PRO A 1013 48.16 -44.71 18.35
CA PRO A 1013 47.78 -43.52 19.14
C PRO A 1013 48.77 -42.35 19.29
N SER A 1014 48.23 -41.29 19.90
CA SER A 1014 48.88 -40.35 20.84
C SER A 1014 49.70 -39.14 20.33
N ALA A 1015 49.12 -37.97 20.61
CA ALA A 1015 49.76 -36.81 21.25
C ALA A 1015 50.96 -36.11 20.57
N SER A 1016 50.68 -35.03 19.84
CA SER A 1016 51.18 -33.68 20.22
C SER A 1016 50.40 -32.55 19.55
N THR A 1017 50.19 -31.46 20.31
CA THR A 1017 49.57 -30.16 19.92
C THR A 1017 48.20 -30.21 19.26
#